data_AF-A0A7J5BA89-F1
#
_entry.id   AF-A0A7J5BA89-F1
#
_cell.length_a   1.000
_cell.length_b   1.000
_cell.length_c   1.000
_cell.angle_alpha   90.00
_cell.angle_beta   90.00
_cell.angle_gamma   90.00
#
_symmetry.space_group_name_H-M   'P 1'
#
loop_
_entity.id
_entity.type
_entity.pdbx_description
1 polymer ?
#
loop_
_entity_poly.entity_id
_entity_poly.type
_entity_poly.pdbx_seq_one_letter_code
_entity_poly.pdbx_strand_id
1 'polypeptide(L)'
;MKRSDAIGRSCSLRSSWTKRGLAVTAVAAVATTSAFAANPAMADEADWTYDVTSLETGVNNGYQLAYDDDNDKVYFTDAAWRSETRVEGTADSEPLDWSNVEDDVTSQSSMRTTFSPYGVAVDGKLDGGTIVTTTARARDGQYGGAVVIYTASQGAPTNEDRVYQWEDGTPIFSGVRRIAVDETNHLAYVTNLGNSRGSGPDGWITVLDLTKRGHESVVAQITVPDASGAVGVAVDEANNKIYVGGYAGGLYMIDGNAIDTSNPKSFDLNNGAITKLEDAGVGENPRPTYNADLKRLYVSEWASPTAKITVVDADPASSTYGEQIDQIETGPSNAVEVDGELGILYSANLGDQEVVAFDTETHEELFTVPTSGNALNLGINPDNNDVWVSNFSNSGKTDVISVSEATGETEEPTEPETVETPYGSGDTIAYVNHPSEWVEGTTLKLSGTNWKHPDGTGSTIALKLNAGSIAPKTPIGGDVPDDVWALIEADDDGTWTAEIPFPSSENTNADVSGLVAGGEIKFAFLTGSMKPGDAIRGGQLPISIGAAPAAEEEAPSEADPAAEYDWTVNTYDTGVTNGYQLAYDDDNDRVYFSDAQWRSETRDADTGEITVTQEATGKIVEFNANSYELVANHDYTGLYRNDDSYTINVTQEASGKVVEFDANAKSLTQNHDYTGLTRNDGSGLTDADPFDWSNVEDDVTSQSSMRTTFSPYGIAVDGKLDGGTIVTTTARARDGQYGGAVVVYSAQDGAPTDADRIFEWEDGSQIFSGVRRIAVDETNHLAYITNLGNSRGNGPDGWITVLDLTKRGAESVLAQITVPDAAGAVGVAVDEANNLIYVGGYAGGLYVIDGNAIDTSDPRSFDLNNGAITKLEDAGVGENPRPTYNADLKRLYVSQWASPQAAISVVDADPESDTYGLQIEEIITGPSNAVEVDGEYGILYSANLGDQEVVAFDTETHEVLFTVPTSGNALNIGINPDTHDVWVSNFSNSGITDIISVKPAGEEEPGKGDENGDENGAENGNEDGAETGDENGAADGATPVPTTPSENDGDDAAANGSGSGSNGSGDKGSTDAGNKDKDGNLASTGAEMLPAIGILSALLIAGAALLTWGRKRGLEQE
;
A
#
# COMPACT_ATOMS: atom_id res chain seq x y z
N MET A 1 43.84 -13.01 -50.90
CA MET A 1 43.90 -13.64 -52.25
C MET A 1 42.84 -14.74 -52.33
N LYS A 2 42.50 -15.19 -53.55
CA LYS A 2 42.13 -16.57 -53.96
C LYS A 2 42.06 -17.68 -52.87
N ARG A 3 41.13 -18.64 -52.89
CA ARG A 3 39.91 -18.90 -53.71
C ARG A 3 39.23 -20.23 -53.27
N SER A 4 37.91 -20.38 -53.46
CA SER A 4 37.16 -21.64 -53.80
C SER A 4 37.27 -22.91 -52.92
N ASP A 5 36.31 -23.82 -52.79
CA ASP A 5 34.85 -23.96 -53.08
C ASP A 5 34.42 -25.24 -52.28
N ALA A 6 33.33 -25.35 -51.51
CA ALA A 6 31.88 -25.26 -51.77
C ALA A 6 31.20 -26.58 -52.24
N ILE A 7 29.93 -26.80 -51.81
CA ILE A 7 29.01 -27.94 -52.11
C ILE A 7 29.34 -29.23 -51.32
N GLY A 8 28.42 -30.02 -50.72
CA GLY A 8 26.93 -30.07 -50.72
C GLY A 8 26.44 -31.50 -51.06
N ARG A 9 25.29 -32.06 -50.63
CA ARG A 9 24.05 -31.59 -49.98
C ARG A 9 23.25 -32.79 -49.36
N SER A 10 22.10 -32.49 -48.74
CA SER A 10 20.91 -33.35 -48.44
C SER A 10 20.87 -34.01 -47.03
N CYS A 11 19.73 -34.11 -46.32
CA CYS A 11 18.39 -33.49 -46.49
C CYS A 11 17.63 -33.53 -45.13
N SER A 12 17.15 -32.41 -44.55
CA SER A 12 15.75 -31.87 -44.58
C SER A 12 14.69 -32.72 -43.84
N LEU A 13 13.71 -32.20 -43.06
CA LEU A 13 13.03 -30.88 -43.07
C LEU A 13 12.54 -30.40 -41.66
N ARG A 14 12.59 -29.07 -41.42
CA ARG A 14 11.58 -28.19 -40.74
C ARG A 14 11.21 -28.45 -39.24
N SER A 15 10.64 -27.51 -38.47
CA SER A 15 9.90 -26.27 -38.84
C SER A 15 10.09 -25.04 -37.91
N SER A 16 9.82 -23.86 -38.49
CA SER A 16 9.25 -22.62 -37.88
C SER A 16 9.76 -22.08 -36.53
N TRP A 17 10.32 -20.86 -36.58
CA TRP A 17 10.14 -19.87 -35.52
C TRP A 17 8.72 -19.28 -35.56
N THR A 18 8.20 -18.86 -34.40
CA THR A 18 7.12 -17.87 -34.26
C THR A 18 7.54 -16.87 -33.18
N LYS A 19 7.06 -15.61 -33.25
CA LYS A 19 7.42 -14.53 -32.30
C LYS A 19 6.54 -14.53 -31.04
N ARG A 20 7.12 -14.01 -29.96
CA ARG A 20 6.53 -13.28 -28.82
C ARG A 20 5.46 -13.99 -27.98
N GLY A 21 5.55 -13.74 -26.68
CA GLY A 21 4.65 -14.16 -25.63
C GLY A 21 5.25 -13.73 -24.29
N LEU A 22 5.33 -12.42 -24.05
CA LEU A 22 5.64 -11.92 -22.72
C LEU A 22 4.39 -12.16 -21.87
N ALA A 23 4.45 -13.14 -20.98
CA ALA A 23 3.45 -13.32 -19.94
C ALA A 23 4.02 -12.68 -18.67
N VAL A 24 3.81 -11.37 -18.53
CA VAL A 24 3.67 -10.79 -17.19
C VAL A 24 2.39 -11.42 -16.64
N THR A 25 2.47 -12.01 -15.45
CA THR A 25 1.31 -12.55 -14.74
C THR A 25 1.40 -12.04 -13.32
N ALA A 26 0.36 -11.33 -12.89
CA ALA A 26 0.35 -10.65 -11.61
C ALA A 26 0.57 -11.63 -10.45
N VAL A 27 1.19 -11.14 -9.38
CA VAL A 27 1.31 -11.85 -8.10
C VAL A 27 -0.05 -11.81 -7.40
N ALA A 28 -0.99 -12.61 -7.90
CA ALA A 28 -2.20 -12.94 -7.17
C ALA A 28 -1.82 -13.85 -6.00
N ALA A 29 -2.02 -13.38 -4.77
CA ALA A 29 -1.75 -14.13 -3.55
C ALA A 29 -2.77 -15.28 -3.37
N VAL A 30 -2.65 -16.33 -4.18
CA VAL A 30 -3.42 -17.56 -4.02
C VAL A 30 -2.80 -18.37 -2.89
N ALA A 31 -3.43 -18.33 -1.71
CA ALA A 31 -3.12 -19.23 -0.60
C ALA A 31 -3.49 -20.68 -0.98
N THR A 32 -2.64 -21.34 -1.76
CA THR A 32 -2.80 -22.77 -2.09
C THR A 32 -2.48 -23.60 -0.86
N THR A 33 -3.52 -23.95 -0.10
CA THR A 33 -3.47 -25.02 0.91
C THR A 33 -3.28 -26.36 0.21
N SER A 34 -2.02 -26.64 -0.14
CA SER A 34 -1.57 -27.88 -0.78
C SER A 34 -1.71 -29.05 0.19
N ALA A 35 -2.93 -29.57 0.32
CA ALA A 35 -3.19 -30.84 0.99
C ALA A 35 -2.53 -31.96 0.17
N PHE A 36 -1.27 -32.27 0.51
CA PHE A 36 -0.51 -33.33 -0.14
C PHE A 36 -1.21 -34.67 0.04
N ALA A 37 -1.80 -35.17 -1.04
CA ALA A 37 -2.29 -36.54 -1.09
C ALA A 37 -1.08 -37.48 -1.09
N ALA A 38 -0.84 -38.13 0.05
CA ALA A 38 0.16 -39.18 0.15
C ALA A 38 -0.03 -40.21 -0.98
N ASN A 39 1.06 -40.57 -1.66
CA ASN A 39 1.05 -41.42 -2.84
C ASN A 39 1.67 -42.78 -2.49
N PRO A 40 0.90 -43.75 -1.94
CA PRO A 40 1.41 -45.03 -1.46
C PRO A 40 1.78 -45.94 -2.64
N ALA A 41 2.99 -45.75 -3.18
CA ALA A 41 3.43 -46.31 -4.44
C ALA A 41 4.79 -47.02 -4.42
N MET A 42 5.37 -47.27 -3.24
CA MET A 42 6.37 -48.33 -3.04
C MET A 42 6.46 -48.68 -1.54
N ALA A 43 5.92 -49.84 -1.16
CA ALA A 43 5.92 -50.35 0.22
C ALA A 43 5.74 -51.88 0.21
N ASP A 44 6.77 -52.59 -0.26
CA ASP A 44 7.03 -54.01 -0.03
C ASP A 44 8.52 -54.11 0.34
N GLU A 45 8.85 -54.62 1.53
CA GLU A 45 10.23 -54.80 2.05
C GLU A 45 11.07 -53.50 2.16
N ALA A 46 10.72 -52.63 3.12
CA ALA A 46 11.61 -51.60 3.67
C ALA A 46 11.85 -51.89 5.16
N ASP A 47 13.11 -51.98 5.58
CA ASP A 47 13.50 -52.31 6.97
C ASP A 47 13.43 -51.11 7.94
N TRP A 48 13.04 -49.92 7.44
CA TRP A 48 12.93 -48.67 8.18
C TRP A 48 11.59 -47.99 7.96
N THR A 49 11.13 -47.25 8.98
CA THR A 49 9.95 -46.37 8.93
C THR A 49 10.32 -45.00 9.47
N TYR A 50 9.65 -43.95 9.01
CA TYR A 50 9.85 -42.59 9.49
C TYR A 50 8.52 -41.83 9.64
N ASP A 51 8.47 -40.93 10.61
CA ASP A 51 7.43 -39.93 10.81
C ASP A 51 8.05 -38.52 10.69
N VAL A 52 7.30 -37.54 10.17
CA VAL A 52 7.76 -36.15 10.04
C VAL A 52 6.92 -35.23 10.90
N THR A 53 7.57 -34.43 11.76
CA THR A 53 6.96 -33.39 12.58
C THR A 53 7.56 -32.03 12.21
N SER A 54 6.73 -31.10 11.77
CA SER A 54 7.15 -29.74 11.40
C SER A 54 6.76 -28.75 12.50
N LEU A 55 7.70 -27.88 12.92
CA LEU A 55 7.49 -26.89 13.98
C LEU A 55 7.70 -25.46 13.47
N GLU A 56 6.82 -24.54 13.86
CA GLU A 56 7.05 -23.10 13.67
C GLU A 56 8.22 -22.63 14.55
N THR A 57 9.19 -21.97 13.93
CA THR A 57 10.40 -21.44 14.58
C THR A 57 10.49 -19.91 14.49
N GLY A 58 9.75 -19.31 13.56
CA GLY A 58 9.93 -17.90 13.19
C GLY A 58 11.29 -17.60 12.53
N VAL A 59 12.06 -18.63 12.14
CA VAL A 59 13.31 -18.52 11.37
C VAL A 59 12.96 -18.36 9.89
N ASN A 60 13.25 -17.19 9.33
CA ASN A 60 12.94 -16.90 7.93
C ASN A 60 14.10 -17.30 7.01
N ASN A 61 15.33 -16.90 7.36
CA ASN A 61 16.54 -17.20 6.62
C ASN A 61 17.36 -18.26 7.36
N GLY A 62 16.80 -19.47 7.46
CA GLY A 62 17.45 -20.62 8.09
C GLY A 62 18.74 -21.01 7.38
N TYR A 63 19.87 -20.89 8.08
CA TYR A 63 21.16 -21.36 7.59
C TYR A 63 21.63 -22.59 8.37
N GLN A 64 22.75 -22.53 9.08
CA GLN A 64 23.20 -23.69 9.86
C GLN A 64 22.34 -23.90 11.11
N LEU A 65 22.35 -25.16 11.57
CA LEU A 65 21.91 -25.56 12.89
C LEU A 65 23.06 -26.25 13.61
N ALA A 66 23.01 -26.28 14.94
CA ALA A 66 23.88 -27.09 15.78
C ALA A 66 23.04 -27.87 16.80
N TYR A 67 23.49 -29.07 17.14
CA TYR A 67 22.96 -29.87 18.25
C TYR A 67 23.95 -29.82 19.43
N ASP A 68 23.46 -29.97 20.65
CA ASP A 68 24.21 -29.94 21.91
C ASP A 68 23.84 -31.19 22.71
N ASP A 69 24.72 -32.19 22.67
CA ASP A 69 24.51 -33.53 23.25
C ASP A 69 24.54 -33.55 24.79
N ASP A 70 25.25 -32.63 25.44
CA ASP A 70 25.30 -32.58 26.91
C ASP A 70 24.08 -31.89 27.53
N ASN A 71 23.34 -31.08 26.76
CA ASN A 71 22.25 -30.24 27.29
C ASN A 71 20.87 -30.47 26.62
N ASP A 72 20.73 -31.46 25.71
CA ASP A 72 19.50 -31.76 24.95
C ASP A 72 18.96 -30.55 24.14
N LYS A 73 19.84 -29.76 23.51
CA LYS A 73 19.45 -28.55 22.76
C LYS A 73 19.74 -28.64 21.27
N VAL A 74 18.90 -27.96 20.49
CA VAL A 74 19.14 -27.72 19.07
C VAL A 74 18.92 -26.24 18.73
N TYR A 75 19.88 -25.65 18.04
CA TYR A 75 19.97 -24.22 17.79
C TYR A 75 19.90 -23.91 16.29
N PHE A 76 19.01 -23.00 15.89
CA PHE A 76 18.82 -22.57 14.49
C PHE A 76 19.25 -21.12 14.28
N THR A 77 19.96 -20.85 13.18
CA THR A 77 20.36 -19.48 12.78
C THR A 77 19.36 -18.84 11.83
N ASP A 78 18.99 -17.57 12.10
CA ASP A 78 18.20 -16.73 11.19
C ASP A 78 19.01 -15.48 10.82
N ALA A 79 19.35 -15.31 9.54
CA ALA A 79 20.13 -14.16 9.05
C ALA A 79 19.25 -13.13 8.32
N ALA A 80 18.68 -12.19 9.07
CA ALA A 80 17.83 -11.11 8.55
C ALA A 80 18.35 -9.73 8.98
N TRP A 81 18.76 -8.93 8.00
CA TRP A 81 19.35 -7.58 8.11
C TRP A 81 18.32 -6.49 7.80
N ARG A 82 18.56 -5.24 8.24
CA ARG A 82 17.72 -4.09 7.91
C ARG A 82 17.97 -3.59 6.49
N SER A 83 16.91 -3.18 5.78
CA SER A 83 16.99 -2.48 4.48
C SER A 83 15.98 -1.34 4.40
N GLU A 84 16.40 -0.21 3.84
CA GLU A 84 15.60 1.01 3.67
C GLU A 84 15.71 1.55 2.23
N THR A 85 14.66 2.21 1.75
CA THR A 85 14.67 2.96 0.49
C THR A 85 14.31 4.42 0.69
N ARG A 86 14.94 5.29 -0.09
CA ARG A 86 14.66 6.73 -0.14
C ARG A 86 13.77 7.02 -1.35
N VAL A 87 12.61 7.63 -1.11
CA VAL A 87 11.62 7.97 -2.14
C VAL A 87 11.41 9.48 -2.15
N GLU A 88 11.31 10.09 -3.33
CA GLU A 88 11.13 11.54 -3.50
C GLU A 88 9.73 12.01 -3.08
N GLY A 89 9.69 13.03 -2.22
CA GLY A 89 8.49 13.68 -1.70
C GLY A 89 7.98 13.16 -0.36
N THR A 90 7.08 13.95 0.25
CA THR A 90 6.23 13.57 1.39
C THR A 90 4.77 13.43 0.94
N ALA A 91 3.96 12.56 1.56
CA ALA A 91 2.53 12.44 1.25
C ALA A 91 1.77 13.75 1.58
N ASP A 92 0.69 14.08 0.85
CA ASP A 92 0.00 15.37 1.07
C ASP A 92 -0.81 15.43 2.39
N SER A 93 -0.95 14.32 3.10
CA SER A 93 -1.42 14.26 4.49
C SER A 93 -0.43 14.84 5.51
N GLU A 94 0.87 14.84 5.22
CA GLU A 94 1.91 15.22 6.18
C GLU A 94 2.10 16.74 6.30
N PRO A 95 2.67 17.24 7.41
CA PRO A 95 3.05 18.65 7.53
C PRO A 95 3.96 19.14 6.39
N LEU A 96 3.92 20.44 6.11
CA LEU A 96 4.86 21.05 5.16
C LEU A 96 6.23 21.25 5.82
N ASP A 97 7.31 21.17 5.04
CA ASP A 97 8.61 21.62 5.54
C ASP A 97 8.66 23.15 5.62
N TRP A 98 9.15 23.66 6.75
CA TRP A 98 9.40 25.08 7.00
C TRP A 98 10.89 25.38 7.21
N SER A 99 11.78 24.37 7.15
CA SER A 99 13.20 24.49 7.48
C SER A 99 14.00 25.39 6.52
N ASN A 100 13.59 25.45 5.25
CA ASN A 100 14.23 26.22 4.18
C ASN A 100 13.46 27.50 3.79
N VAL A 101 12.47 27.91 4.58
CA VAL A 101 11.53 29.00 4.26
C VAL A 101 11.91 30.27 5.02
N GLU A 102 11.94 31.42 4.33
CA GLU A 102 12.33 32.71 4.94
C GLU A 102 11.38 33.11 6.09
N ASP A 103 11.94 33.64 7.19
CA ASP A 103 11.20 33.88 8.46
C ASP A 103 10.08 34.93 8.37
N ASP A 104 10.00 35.71 7.30
CA ASP A 104 8.89 36.65 7.04
C ASP A 104 7.74 36.03 6.20
N VAL A 105 7.87 34.79 5.75
CA VAL A 105 6.78 34.01 5.14
C VAL A 105 5.89 33.41 6.24
N THR A 106 4.69 33.97 6.40
CA THR A 106 3.73 33.55 7.44
C THR A 106 2.70 32.51 6.97
N SER A 107 2.75 32.07 5.71
CA SER A 107 1.80 31.11 5.14
C SER A 107 2.40 30.28 4.00
N GLN A 108 2.19 28.97 4.02
CA GLN A 108 2.48 28.05 2.93
C GLN A 108 1.20 27.33 2.46
N SER A 109 1.21 26.82 1.22
CA SER A 109 0.12 26.02 0.67
C SER A 109 0.65 24.98 -0.31
N SER A 110 0.19 23.74 -0.13
CA SER A 110 0.69 22.56 -0.85
C SER A 110 0.32 22.54 -2.34
N MET A 111 -0.62 23.41 -2.75
CA MET A 111 -0.98 23.75 -4.15
C MET A 111 0.20 24.09 -5.09
N ARG A 112 1.42 24.25 -4.56
CA ARG A 112 2.66 24.49 -5.31
C ARG A 112 3.50 23.23 -5.53
N THR A 113 3.17 22.11 -4.91
CA THR A 113 3.98 20.87 -4.91
C THR A 113 3.14 19.59 -5.05
N THR A 114 1.81 19.64 -4.97
CA THR A 114 0.96 18.45 -4.79
C THR A 114 0.24 17.93 -6.02
N PHE A 115 -0.37 16.76 -5.80
CA PHE A 115 -1.25 16.06 -6.71
C PHE A 115 -2.74 16.35 -6.46
N SER A 116 -3.13 17.60 -6.18
CA SER A 116 -4.54 17.99 -6.24
C SER A 116 -5.02 17.92 -7.70
N PRO A 117 -6.02 17.08 -8.04
CA PRO A 117 -6.51 16.93 -9.41
C PRO A 117 -7.19 18.23 -9.87
N TYR A 118 -6.89 18.68 -11.09
CA TYR A 118 -7.27 19.99 -11.59
C TYR A 118 -8.03 19.95 -12.93
N GLY A 119 -7.45 19.25 -13.91
CA GLY A 119 -8.13 18.85 -15.13
C GLY A 119 -8.33 17.34 -15.10
N VAL A 120 -9.43 16.84 -15.63
CA VAL A 120 -9.72 15.40 -15.73
C VAL A 120 -10.21 15.09 -17.15
N ALA A 121 -9.77 13.96 -17.70
CA ALA A 121 -10.31 13.32 -18.88
C ALA A 121 -10.27 11.79 -18.69
N VAL A 122 -10.96 11.05 -19.53
CA VAL A 122 -11.08 9.58 -19.46
C VAL A 122 -10.89 8.98 -20.85
N ASP A 123 -10.43 7.74 -20.89
CA ASP A 123 -10.51 6.84 -22.04
C ASP A 123 -11.39 5.66 -21.61
N GLY A 124 -12.68 5.70 -21.95
CA GLY A 124 -13.66 4.68 -21.59
C GLY A 124 -13.38 3.32 -22.24
N LYS A 125 -12.75 3.36 -23.42
CA LYS A 125 -12.41 2.19 -24.25
C LYS A 125 -11.19 1.42 -23.71
N LEU A 126 -10.29 2.09 -22.98
CA LEU A 126 -9.09 1.50 -22.40
C LEU A 126 -9.28 1.04 -20.95
N ASP A 127 -9.07 -0.26 -20.71
CA ASP A 127 -9.10 -0.92 -19.39
C ASP A 127 -10.39 -0.73 -18.55
N GLY A 128 -11.47 -0.23 -19.17
CA GLY A 128 -12.76 0.05 -18.53
C GLY A 128 -12.74 1.35 -17.74
N GLY A 129 -12.41 2.46 -18.41
CA GLY A 129 -12.24 3.78 -17.81
C GLY A 129 -10.81 4.02 -17.33
N THR A 130 -9.91 4.42 -18.23
CA THR A 130 -8.58 4.93 -17.88
C THR A 130 -8.65 6.43 -17.63
N ILE A 131 -8.51 6.84 -16.37
CA ILE A 131 -8.60 8.24 -15.94
C ILE A 131 -7.23 8.91 -16.11
N VAL A 132 -7.24 10.11 -16.67
CA VAL A 132 -6.09 10.99 -16.83
C VAL A 132 -6.37 12.30 -16.12
N THR A 133 -5.49 12.76 -15.22
CA THR A 133 -5.67 14.05 -14.54
C THR A 133 -4.40 14.87 -14.42
N THR A 134 -4.52 16.20 -14.55
CA THR A 134 -3.44 17.18 -14.36
C THR A 134 -3.42 17.72 -12.94
N THR A 135 -2.22 18.07 -12.43
CA THR A 135 -2.05 18.69 -11.11
C THR A 135 -1.75 20.19 -11.23
N ALA A 136 -2.31 21.01 -10.35
CA ALA A 136 -2.46 22.45 -10.62
C ALA A 136 -1.15 23.24 -10.86
N ARG A 137 -0.03 22.85 -10.19
CA ARG A 137 1.31 23.45 -10.27
C ARG A 137 2.35 22.44 -9.74
N ALA A 138 3.63 22.62 -10.09
CA ALA A 138 4.72 22.14 -9.23
C ALA A 138 5.91 23.13 -9.20
N ARG A 139 6.62 23.14 -8.06
CA ARG A 139 7.86 23.85 -7.71
C ARG A 139 7.81 25.39 -7.76
N ASP A 140 8.40 26.04 -6.75
CA ASP A 140 8.41 27.50 -6.67
C ASP A 140 9.49 28.12 -7.59
N GLY A 141 9.05 28.90 -8.57
CA GLY A 141 9.93 29.63 -9.50
C GLY A 141 10.58 28.81 -10.62
N GLN A 142 10.26 27.53 -10.76
CA GLN A 142 10.84 26.62 -11.76
C GLN A 142 9.75 25.91 -12.60
N TYR A 143 10.18 25.22 -13.66
CA TYR A 143 9.35 24.29 -14.42
C TYR A 143 8.75 23.23 -13.49
N GLY A 144 7.45 22.99 -13.58
CA GLY A 144 6.81 21.91 -12.87
C GLY A 144 5.30 21.77 -13.11
N GLY A 145 4.84 20.54 -12.92
CA GLY A 145 3.47 20.05 -12.99
C GLY A 145 3.51 18.53 -13.06
N ALA A 146 2.36 17.87 -12.95
CA ALA A 146 2.29 16.43 -13.15
C ALA A 146 0.98 16.01 -13.81
N VAL A 147 0.98 14.78 -14.33
CA VAL A 147 -0.20 14.05 -14.75
C VAL A 147 -0.22 12.72 -13.99
N VAL A 148 -1.42 12.20 -13.71
CA VAL A 148 -1.63 10.85 -13.20
C VAL A 148 -2.43 10.07 -14.24
N ILE A 149 -2.00 8.84 -14.55
CA ILE A 149 -2.68 7.93 -15.49
C ILE A 149 -2.95 6.61 -14.76
N TYR A 150 -4.22 6.25 -14.55
CA TYR A 150 -4.63 5.11 -13.74
C TYR A 150 -6.00 4.58 -14.19
N THR A 151 -6.42 3.38 -13.78
CA THR A 151 -7.77 2.88 -14.12
C THR A 151 -8.76 3.19 -13.00
N ALA A 152 -9.99 3.55 -13.34
CA ALA A 152 -11.07 3.79 -12.37
C ALA A 152 -11.23 2.59 -11.41
N SER A 153 -11.13 1.39 -11.98
CA SER A 153 -11.22 0.10 -11.29
C SER A 153 -10.14 -0.17 -10.23
N GLN A 154 -9.02 0.56 -10.19
CA GLN A 154 -8.00 0.41 -9.15
C GLN A 154 -8.34 1.16 -7.85
N GLY A 155 -9.29 2.10 -7.89
CA GLY A 155 -9.58 2.99 -6.77
C GLY A 155 -8.62 4.19 -6.73
N ALA A 156 -7.81 4.31 -5.68
CA ALA A 156 -6.89 5.43 -5.51
C ALA A 156 -5.62 5.32 -6.40
N PRO A 157 -5.11 6.44 -6.94
CA PRO A 157 -3.83 6.46 -7.64
C PRO A 157 -2.65 6.24 -6.69
N THR A 158 -1.54 5.72 -7.24
CA THR A 158 -0.29 5.45 -6.53
C THR A 158 0.85 6.33 -7.06
N ASN A 159 2.01 6.30 -6.39
CA ASN A 159 3.19 7.02 -6.87
C ASN A 159 3.73 6.49 -8.22
N GLU A 160 3.39 5.26 -8.63
CA GLU A 160 3.80 4.67 -9.91
C GLU A 160 2.97 5.20 -11.09
N ASP A 161 1.74 5.67 -10.82
CA ASP A 161 0.83 6.27 -11.81
C ASP A 161 1.23 7.72 -12.19
N ARG A 162 2.25 8.29 -11.52
CA ARG A 162 2.72 9.67 -11.70
C ARG A 162 3.61 9.85 -12.93
N VAL A 163 3.23 10.78 -13.79
CA VAL A 163 4.07 11.34 -14.86
C VAL A 163 4.46 12.77 -14.44
N TYR A 164 5.75 13.04 -14.20
CA TYR A 164 6.19 14.36 -13.70
C TYR A 164 7.60 14.76 -14.15
N GLN A 165 8.56 13.83 -14.09
CA GLN A 165 9.93 14.04 -14.56
C GLN A 165 10.50 12.83 -15.33
N TRP A 166 11.59 13.06 -16.04
CA TRP A 166 12.39 12.04 -16.71
C TRP A 166 13.39 11.38 -15.76
N GLU A 167 14.01 10.26 -16.16
CA GLU A 167 15.06 9.54 -15.40
C GLU A 167 16.27 10.42 -14.98
N ASP A 168 16.50 11.55 -15.65
CA ASP A 168 17.57 12.51 -15.36
C ASP A 168 17.13 13.68 -14.46
N GLY A 169 15.97 13.56 -13.78
CA GLY A 169 15.41 14.59 -12.90
C GLY A 169 14.88 15.84 -13.63
N THR A 170 14.86 15.82 -14.97
CA THR A 170 14.33 16.95 -15.75
C THR A 170 12.79 16.93 -15.71
N PRO A 171 12.10 18.03 -15.36
CA PRO A 171 10.63 18.09 -15.42
C PRO A 171 10.07 17.87 -16.84
N ILE A 172 8.92 17.18 -16.93
CA ILE A 172 8.17 16.96 -18.17
C ILE A 172 7.20 18.13 -18.46
N PHE A 173 6.70 18.78 -17.41
CA PHE A 173 5.55 19.68 -17.46
C PHE A 173 5.87 21.08 -16.94
N SER A 174 5.09 22.09 -17.35
CA SER A 174 5.12 23.43 -16.74
C SER A 174 3.74 24.07 -16.71
N GLY A 175 3.16 24.10 -15.50
CA GLY A 175 1.84 24.66 -15.23
C GLY A 175 0.76 24.05 -16.11
N VAL A 176 0.55 22.74 -16.00
CA VAL A 176 -0.47 22.04 -16.79
C VAL A 176 -1.88 22.56 -16.53
N ARG A 177 -2.76 22.43 -17.53
CA ARG A 177 -4.09 23.02 -17.48
C ARG A 177 -5.20 22.03 -17.80
N ARG A 178 -5.56 21.87 -19.07
CA ARG A 178 -6.61 20.95 -19.56
C ARG A 178 -5.99 19.73 -20.23
N ILE A 179 -6.82 18.70 -20.35
CA ILE A 179 -6.58 17.46 -21.07
C ILE A 179 -7.74 17.27 -22.05
N ALA A 180 -7.46 16.72 -23.22
CA ALA A 180 -8.44 16.02 -24.04
C ALA A 180 -7.84 14.66 -24.45
N VAL A 181 -8.70 13.67 -24.69
CA VAL A 181 -8.32 12.30 -25.05
C VAL A 181 -8.71 12.03 -26.51
N ASP A 182 -7.98 11.11 -27.14
CA ASP A 182 -8.29 10.41 -28.38
C ASP A 182 -8.35 8.92 -28.03
N GLU A 183 -9.56 8.42 -27.78
CA GLU A 183 -9.83 7.04 -27.37
C GLU A 183 -9.66 6.06 -28.55
N THR A 184 -9.77 6.56 -29.78
CA THR A 184 -9.47 5.81 -31.01
C THR A 184 -7.97 5.44 -31.10
N ASN A 185 -7.08 6.27 -30.56
CA ASN A 185 -5.62 6.05 -30.56
C ASN A 185 -5.02 5.81 -29.16
N HIS A 186 -5.82 5.89 -28.09
CA HIS A 186 -5.41 5.83 -26.68
C HIS A 186 -4.36 6.90 -26.30
N LEU A 187 -4.58 8.15 -26.75
CA LEU A 187 -3.68 9.27 -26.52
C LEU A 187 -4.34 10.38 -25.69
N ALA A 188 -3.60 11.00 -24.77
CA ALA A 188 -4.01 12.24 -24.11
C ALA A 188 -3.14 13.43 -24.50
N TYR A 189 -3.78 14.57 -24.73
CA TYR A 189 -3.15 15.83 -25.14
C TYR A 189 -3.25 16.84 -24.01
N VAL A 190 -2.13 17.13 -23.36
CA VAL A 190 -2.07 17.91 -22.12
C VAL A 190 -1.48 19.30 -22.36
N THR A 191 -2.23 20.36 -22.04
CA THR A 191 -1.79 21.74 -22.23
C THR A 191 -0.83 22.21 -21.12
N ASN A 192 0.28 22.84 -21.51
CA ASN A 192 1.28 23.43 -20.63
C ASN A 192 1.37 24.95 -20.82
N LEU A 193 1.35 25.69 -19.70
CA LEU A 193 1.43 27.15 -19.68
C LEU A 193 2.83 27.71 -19.97
N GLY A 194 3.90 26.94 -19.78
CA GLY A 194 5.26 27.32 -20.20
C GLY A 194 5.71 28.70 -19.70
N ASN A 195 6.26 29.53 -20.59
CA ASN A 195 6.88 30.81 -20.23
C ASN A 195 5.93 31.87 -19.62
N SER A 196 4.60 31.74 -19.67
CA SER A 196 3.70 32.55 -18.83
C SER A 196 3.95 32.37 -17.32
N ARG A 197 4.65 31.31 -16.90
CA ARG A 197 5.14 31.11 -15.52
C ARG A 197 6.49 31.78 -15.20
N GLY A 198 7.06 32.53 -16.14
CA GLY A 198 8.26 33.37 -15.94
C GLY A 198 9.58 32.76 -16.44
N SER A 199 9.64 31.45 -16.63
CA SER A 199 10.68 30.79 -17.44
C SER A 199 10.09 29.58 -18.18
N GLY A 200 10.55 29.34 -19.41
CA GLY A 200 9.98 28.33 -20.30
C GLY A 200 10.46 28.49 -21.75
N PRO A 201 10.26 27.48 -22.62
CA PRO A 201 9.83 27.75 -23.99
C PRO A 201 8.42 28.37 -23.99
N ASP A 202 7.92 28.74 -25.16
CA ASP A 202 6.48 29.00 -25.32
C ASP A 202 5.65 27.78 -24.89
N GLY A 203 4.38 27.98 -24.56
CA GLY A 203 3.46 26.92 -24.13
C GLY A 203 3.42 25.74 -25.10
N TRP A 204 3.11 24.55 -24.60
CA TRP A 204 3.20 23.32 -25.40
C TRP A 204 2.11 22.31 -25.08
N ILE A 205 1.89 21.38 -26.00
CA ILE A 205 1.19 20.13 -25.73
C ILE A 205 2.20 19.06 -25.38
N THR A 206 1.99 18.36 -24.26
CA THR A 206 2.60 17.04 -24.01
C THR A 206 1.62 15.97 -24.51
N VAL A 207 2.08 15.04 -25.33
CA VAL A 207 1.29 13.90 -25.83
C VAL A 207 1.65 12.66 -25.03
N LEU A 208 0.65 12.02 -24.44
CA LEU A 208 0.78 10.84 -23.58
C LEU A 208 0.11 9.64 -24.25
N ASP A 209 0.77 8.49 -24.23
CA ASP A 209 0.25 7.18 -24.62
C ASP A 209 -0.29 6.48 -23.36
N LEU A 210 -1.61 6.30 -23.31
CA LEU A 210 -2.33 5.82 -22.15
C LEU A 210 -2.18 4.31 -21.92
N THR A 211 -1.61 3.58 -22.90
CA THR A 211 -1.23 2.16 -22.74
C THR A 211 0.06 1.97 -21.92
N LYS A 212 0.67 3.07 -21.44
CA LYS A 212 1.88 3.07 -20.59
C LYS A 212 1.67 3.84 -19.29
N ARG A 213 2.66 3.78 -18.39
CA ARG A 213 2.70 4.48 -17.09
C ARG A 213 4.05 5.18 -16.91
N GLY A 214 4.16 6.03 -15.88
CA GLY A 214 5.36 6.82 -15.62
C GLY A 214 5.81 7.67 -16.82
N HIS A 215 7.11 7.97 -16.88
CA HIS A 215 7.69 8.82 -17.93
C HIS A 215 7.65 8.19 -19.34
N GLU A 216 7.51 6.87 -19.47
CA GLU A 216 7.42 6.19 -20.78
C GLU A 216 6.14 6.55 -21.55
N SER A 217 5.09 7.00 -20.85
CA SER A 217 3.86 7.49 -21.47
C SER A 217 4.09 8.70 -22.38
N VAL A 218 5.10 9.55 -22.10
CA VAL A 218 5.37 10.73 -22.92
C VAL A 218 5.94 10.32 -24.27
N VAL A 219 5.15 10.50 -25.33
CA VAL A 219 5.53 10.14 -26.71
C VAL A 219 5.90 11.35 -27.58
N ALA A 220 5.42 12.56 -27.25
CA ALA A 220 5.83 13.79 -27.94
C ALA A 220 5.64 15.04 -27.07
N GLN A 221 6.36 16.10 -27.44
CA GLN A 221 6.10 17.47 -27.00
C GLN A 221 6.03 18.38 -28.23
N ILE A 222 5.10 19.33 -28.22
CA ILE A 222 4.75 20.16 -29.39
C ILE A 222 4.55 21.61 -28.95
N THR A 223 5.47 22.50 -29.29
CA THR A 223 5.36 23.93 -28.95
C THR A 223 4.22 24.60 -29.72
N VAL A 224 3.43 25.40 -29.01
CA VAL A 224 2.41 26.30 -29.54
C VAL A 224 3.06 27.69 -29.73
N PRO A 225 3.44 28.08 -30.97
CA PRO A 225 4.24 29.26 -31.21
C PRO A 225 3.49 30.55 -30.88
N ASP A 226 4.22 31.58 -30.39
CA ASP A 226 3.72 32.93 -30.05
C ASP A 226 2.61 33.01 -28.97
N ALA A 227 2.05 31.88 -28.52
CA ALA A 227 0.89 31.80 -27.63
C ALA A 227 1.15 32.20 -26.17
N SER A 228 2.41 32.30 -25.74
CA SER A 228 2.85 32.49 -24.34
C SER A 228 2.39 31.41 -23.33
N GLY A 229 1.70 30.37 -23.78
CA GLY A 229 1.10 29.32 -22.95
C GLY A 229 0.02 28.56 -23.72
N ALA A 230 -0.17 27.27 -23.46
CA ALA A 230 -1.33 26.52 -23.94
C ALA A 230 -2.38 26.43 -22.83
N VAL A 231 -3.68 26.57 -23.17
CA VAL A 231 -4.77 26.63 -22.18
C VAL A 231 -5.88 25.62 -22.44
N GLY A 232 -6.61 25.78 -23.55
CA GLY A 232 -7.67 24.86 -23.96
C GLY A 232 -7.17 23.83 -24.98
N VAL A 233 -7.82 22.67 -25.00
CA VAL A 233 -7.56 21.60 -25.96
C VAL A 233 -8.85 20.82 -26.22
N ALA A 234 -9.08 20.41 -27.48
CA ALA A 234 -10.15 19.52 -27.92
C ALA A 234 -9.66 18.64 -29.08
N VAL A 235 -10.35 17.52 -29.32
CA VAL A 235 -9.96 16.51 -30.32
C VAL A 235 -11.11 16.25 -31.30
N ASP A 236 -10.75 16.11 -32.58
CA ASP A 236 -11.55 15.52 -33.66
C ASP A 236 -10.90 14.18 -33.99
N GLU A 237 -11.38 13.10 -33.35
CA GLU A 237 -10.80 11.76 -33.50
C GLU A 237 -10.97 11.25 -34.95
N ALA A 238 -12.13 11.52 -35.55
CA ALA A 238 -12.50 11.03 -36.86
C ALA A 238 -11.53 11.48 -37.98
N ASN A 239 -10.89 12.64 -37.80
CA ASN A 239 -9.85 13.16 -38.70
C ASN A 239 -8.45 13.22 -38.06
N ASN A 240 -8.31 12.82 -36.80
CA ASN A 240 -7.11 12.92 -35.97
C ASN A 240 -6.52 14.34 -35.99
N LYS A 241 -7.32 15.32 -35.52
CA LYS A 241 -6.96 16.74 -35.38
C LYS A 241 -7.12 17.18 -33.94
N ILE A 242 -6.16 17.93 -33.42
CA ILE A 242 -6.16 18.42 -32.04
C ILE A 242 -6.12 19.95 -32.07
N TYR A 243 -7.17 20.56 -31.54
CA TYR A 243 -7.35 22.02 -31.53
C TYR A 243 -6.90 22.57 -30.19
N VAL A 244 -6.07 23.63 -30.20
CA VAL A 244 -5.37 24.14 -29.03
C VAL A 244 -5.53 25.66 -28.93
N GLY A 245 -5.93 26.15 -27.76
CA GLY A 245 -6.03 27.58 -27.46
C GLY A 245 -4.75 28.14 -26.83
N GLY A 246 -4.29 29.30 -27.31
CA GLY A 246 -3.12 30.01 -26.77
C GLY A 246 -3.47 31.01 -25.68
N TYR A 247 -2.70 31.07 -24.58
CA TYR A 247 -2.99 31.93 -23.41
C TYR A 247 -3.15 33.40 -23.80
N ALA A 248 -2.22 33.93 -24.61
CA ALA A 248 -2.26 35.30 -25.15
C ALA A 248 -3.21 35.46 -26.37
N GLY A 249 -4.07 34.48 -26.63
CA GLY A 249 -5.00 34.41 -27.74
C GLY A 249 -4.53 33.56 -28.93
N GLY A 250 -5.44 33.36 -29.87
CA GLY A 250 -5.24 32.55 -31.07
C GLY A 250 -5.57 31.06 -30.88
N LEU A 251 -6.04 30.45 -31.98
CA LEU A 251 -6.39 29.04 -32.08
C LEU A 251 -5.41 28.32 -33.01
N TYR A 252 -5.04 27.10 -32.67
CA TYR A 252 -4.06 26.28 -33.38
C TYR A 252 -4.66 24.89 -33.63
N MET A 253 -4.22 24.23 -34.70
CA MET A 253 -4.54 22.84 -35.03
C MET A 253 -3.25 22.05 -35.15
N ILE A 254 -3.21 20.87 -34.54
CA ILE A 254 -2.15 19.87 -34.69
C ILE A 254 -2.72 18.70 -35.51
N ASP A 255 -2.00 18.31 -36.58
CA ASP A 255 -2.30 17.09 -37.32
C ASP A 255 -1.67 15.89 -36.59
N GLY A 256 -2.48 15.08 -35.90
CA GLY A 256 -1.94 13.96 -35.12
C GLY A 256 -1.25 12.91 -35.98
N ASN A 257 -1.64 12.79 -37.26
CA ASN A 257 -0.97 11.95 -38.26
C ASN A 257 0.45 12.41 -38.62
N ALA A 258 0.83 13.64 -38.26
CA ALA A 258 2.13 14.24 -38.53
C ALA A 258 3.05 14.28 -37.30
N ILE A 259 2.61 13.77 -36.14
CA ILE A 259 3.40 13.73 -34.91
C ILE A 259 4.52 12.69 -35.04
N ASP A 260 5.78 13.13 -34.89
CA ASP A 260 6.96 12.28 -34.81
C ASP A 260 7.32 12.04 -33.32
N THR A 261 7.24 10.77 -32.92
CA THR A 261 7.47 10.29 -31.55
C THR A 261 8.89 9.74 -31.34
N SER A 262 9.80 9.92 -32.31
CA SER A 262 11.16 9.36 -32.25
C SER A 262 12.10 10.04 -31.24
N ASN A 263 11.72 11.20 -30.70
CA ASN A 263 12.41 11.83 -29.57
C ASN A 263 11.42 12.66 -28.70
N PRO A 264 10.78 12.05 -27.69
CA PRO A 264 9.79 12.72 -26.84
C PRO A 264 10.31 13.93 -26.05
N LYS A 265 11.63 14.06 -25.86
CA LYS A 265 12.26 15.25 -25.24
C LYS A 265 12.42 16.45 -26.20
N SER A 266 12.00 16.34 -27.47
CA SER A 266 12.25 17.38 -28.49
C SER A 266 11.00 18.19 -28.83
N PHE A 267 10.99 19.45 -28.37
CA PHE A 267 10.00 20.46 -28.76
C PHE A 267 10.04 20.78 -30.27
N ASP A 268 11.25 20.94 -30.84
CA ASP A 268 11.44 21.35 -32.24
C ASP A 268 10.97 20.32 -33.27
N LEU A 269 10.91 19.04 -32.90
CA LEU A 269 10.65 17.93 -33.81
C LEU A 269 9.27 18.04 -34.48
N ASN A 270 8.28 18.50 -33.72
CA ASN A 270 6.87 18.54 -34.14
C ASN A 270 6.41 19.92 -34.64
N ASN A 271 7.33 20.88 -34.83
CA ASN A 271 7.04 22.21 -35.41
C ASN A 271 6.39 22.17 -36.81
N GLY A 272 6.41 21.03 -37.50
CA GLY A 272 5.74 20.82 -38.79
C GLY A 272 4.34 20.20 -38.72
N ALA A 273 3.91 19.74 -37.54
CA ALA A 273 2.59 19.14 -37.31
C ALA A 273 1.53 20.17 -36.86
N ILE A 274 1.97 21.29 -36.27
CA ILE A 274 1.11 22.36 -35.78
C ILE A 274 0.94 23.49 -36.83
N THR A 275 -0.25 24.07 -36.91
CA THR A 275 -0.60 25.23 -37.75
C THR A 275 -1.52 26.17 -36.98
N LYS A 276 -1.29 27.48 -37.08
CA LYS A 276 -2.19 28.50 -36.49
C LYS A 276 -3.37 28.76 -37.43
N LEU A 277 -4.57 28.85 -36.86
CA LEU A 277 -5.80 29.22 -37.56
C LEU A 277 -5.95 30.74 -37.49
N GLU A 278 -5.32 31.45 -38.44
CA GLU A 278 -5.17 32.92 -38.40
C GLU A 278 -6.51 33.68 -38.47
N ASP A 279 -7.47 33.15 -39.23
CA ASP A 279 -8.78 33.77 -39.47
C ASP A 279 -9.89 33.23 -38.52
N ALA A 280 -9.51 32.50 -37.45
CA ALA A 280 -10.44 31.92 -36.46
C ALA A 280 -11.06 32.94 -35.49
N GLY A 281 -10.62 34.21 -35.49
CA GLY A 281 -11.26 35.33 -34.78
C GLY A 281 -11.18 35.36 -33.25
N VAL A 282 -10.71 34.29 -32.59
CA VAL A 282 -10.79 34.09 -31.14
C VAL A 282 -10.01 35.12 -30.29
N GLY A 283 -10.55 35.44 -29.11
CA GLY A 283 -9.96 36.33 -28.10
C GLY A 283 -8.88 35.70 -27.19
N GLU A 284 -8.71 36.27 -25.99
CA GLU A 284 -7.72 35.85 -24.98
C GLU A 284 -8.22 34.66 -24.14
N ASN A 285 -7.29 33.76 -23.75
CA ASN A 285 -7.57 32.50 -23.06
C ASN A 285 -8.70 31.66 -23.74
N PRO A 286 -8.63 31.40 -25.06
CA PRO A 286 -9.66 30.71 -25.82
C PRO A 286 -9.64 29.21 -25.53
N ARG A 287 -10.83 28.59 -25.52
CA ARG A 287 -11.01 27.19 -25.13
C ARG A 287 -11.95 26.50 -26.12
N PRO A 288 -11.42 25.73 -27.08
CA PRO A 288 -12.26 24.99 -28.01
C PRO A 288 -12.99 23.83 -27.31
N THR A 289 -14.25 23.64 -27.68
CA THR A 289 -14.98 22.38 -27.65
C THR A 289 -15.29 22.01 -29.10
N TYR A 290 -15.12 20.75 -29.50
CA TYR A 290 -15.42 20.27 -30.86
C TYR A 290 -16.71 19.46 -30.86
N ASN A 291 -17.66 19.81 -31.72
CA ASN A 291 -18.84 18.96 -31.99
C ASN A 291 -18.71 18.30 -33.36
N ALA A 292 -18.82 16.97 -33.39
CA ALA A 292 -18.54 16.14 -34.57
C ALA A 292 -19.66 16.19 -35.64
N ASP A 293 -20.93 16.27 -35.24
CA ASP A 293 -22.07 16.27 -36.17
C ASP A 293 -22.23 17.60 -36.91
N LEU A 294 -22.13 18.71 -36.17
CA LEU A 294 -22.10 20.06 -36.75
C LEU A 294 -20.75 20.37 -37.42
N LYS A 295 -19.69 19.64 -37.07
CA LYS A 295 -18.28 19.87 -37.45
C LYS A 295 -17.81 21.29 -37.17
N ARG A 296 -18.06 21.76 -35.95
CA ARG A 296 -17.72 23.12 -35.51
C ARG A 296 -16.88 23.08 -34.26
N LEU A 297 -16.07 24.12 -34.11
CA LEU A 297 -15.45 24.46 -32.84
C LEU A 297 -16.24 25.60 -32.21
N TYR A 298 -16.76 25.37 -31.02
CA TYR A 298 -17.34 26.39 -30.17
C TYR A 298 -16.25 26.79 -29.17
N VAL A 299 -15.76 28.02 -29.28
CA VAL A 299 -14.58 28.48 -28.51
C VAL A 299 -15.01 29.47 -27.45
N SER A 300 -14.99 29.07 -26.18
CA SER A 300 -15.30 29.96 -25.06
C SER A 300 -14.11 30.83 -24.65
N GLU A 301 -14.41 32.02 -24.14
CA GLU A 301 -13.43 33.06 -23.81
C GLU A 301 -13.64 33.58 -22.38
N TRP A 302 -12.57 33.63 -21.59
CA TRP A 302 -12.65 33.90 -20.14
C TRP A 302 -12.48 35.38 -19.76
N ALA A 303 -11.84 36.18 -20.62
CA ALA A 303 -11.05 37.32 -20.16
C ALA A 303 -11.74 38.70 -20.17
N SER A 304 -13.04 38.81 -20.49
CA SER A 304 -13.71 40.11 -20.68
C SER A 304 -15.20 40.09 -20.29
N PRO A 305 -15.79 41.22 -19.81
CA PRO A 305 -17.24 41.44 -19.83
C PRO A 305 -17.80 41.69 -21.25
N THR A 306 -17.01 41.41 -22.28
CA THR A 306 -17.38 41.28 -23.70
C THR A 306 -16.87 39.95 -24.26
N ALA A 307 -16.72 38.94 -23.40
CA ALA A 307 -16.42 37.58 -23.81
C ALA A 307 -17.53 37.04 -24.70
N LYS A 308 -17.17 36.14 -25.61
CA LYS A 308 -18.10 35.52 -26.55
C LYS A 308 -17.77 34.06 -26.74
N ILE A 309 -18.72 33.33 -27.32
CA ILE A 309 -18.43 32.02 -27.89
C ILE A 309 -18.17 32.24 -29.38
N THR A 310 -16.93 32.05 -29.79
CA THR A 310 -16.51 32.23 -31.18
C THR A 310 -16.71 30.91 -31.92
N VAL A 311 -17.51 30.91 -33.00
CA VAL A 311 -17.88 29.71 -33.76
C VAL A 311 -17.01 29.61 -35.00
N VAL A 312 -16.27 28.50 -35.13
CA VAL A 312 -15.26 28.28 -36.19
C VAL A 312 -15.62 27.02 -36.98
N ASP A 313 -15.51 27.10 -38.31
CA ASP A 313 -15.71 25.97 -39.22
C ASP A 313 -14.57 24.95 -39.05
N ALA A 314 -14.93 23.70 -38.73
CA ALA A 314 -13.99 22.62 -38.48
C ALA A 314 -14.23 21.38 -39.37
N ASP A 315 -14.99 21.49 -40.49
CA ASP A 315 -15.07 20.40 -41.48
C ASP A 315 -13.81 20.40 -42.37
N PRO A 316 -12.93 19.38 -42.32
CA PRO A 316 -11.72 19.36 -43.14
C PRO A 316 -11.98 19.26 -44.67
N ALA A 317 -13.24 19.06 -45.08
CA ALA A 317 -13.68 19.13 -46.46
C ALA A 317 -14.16 20.54 -46.90
N SER A 318 -14.32 21.49 -45.95
CA SER A 318 -14.79 22.85 -46.21
C SER A 318 -13.73 23.74 -46.86
N SER A 319 -14.18 24.76 -47.60
CA SER A 319 -13.32 25.81 -48.11
C SER A 319 -13.01 26.92 -47.10
N THR A 320 -13.73 26.96 -45.98
CA THR A 320 -13.62 27.93 -44.89
C THR A 320 -13.10 27.31 -43.59
N TYR A 321 -12.51 26.11 -43.67
CA TYR A 321 -11.93 25.40 -42.52
C TYR A 321 -10.93 26.27 -41.76
N GLY A 322 -11.18 26.48 -40.46
CA GLY A 322 -10.41 27.34 -39.58
C GLY A 322 -10.73 28.83 -39.64
N GLU A 323 -11.71 29.25 -40.45
CA GLU A 323 -12.27 30.60 -40.45
C GLU A 323 -13.39 30.73 -39.40
N GLN A 324 -13.49 31.89 -38.76
CA GLN A 324 -14.67 32.25 -37.95
C GLN A 324 -15.91 32.33 -38.86
N ILE A 325 -16.96 31.59 -38.49
CA ILE A 325 -18.27 31.64 -39.18
C ILE A 325 -19.32 32.44 -38.41
N ASP A 326 -19.24 32.53 -37.08
CA ASP A 326 -20.14 33.36 -36.28
C ASP A 326 -19.55 33.78 -34.91
N GLN A 327 -20.29 34.57 -34.12
CA GLN A 327 -19.95 34.92 -32.74
C GLN A 327 -21.19 35.15 -31.87
N ILE A 328 -21.29 34.40 -30.77
CA ILE A 328 -22.41 34.46 -29.84
C ILE A 328 -22.06 35.39 -28.68
N GLU A 329 -22.85 36.45 -28.46
CA GLU A 329 -22.70 37.35 -27.31
C GLU A 329 -23.16 36.61 -26.04
N THR A 330 -22.33 36.56 -25.00
CA THR A 330 -22.64 35.87 -23.73
C THR A 330 -21.86 36.50 -22.56
N GLY A 331 -21.99 35.95 -21.35
CA GLY A 331 -21.14 36.28 -20.21
C GLY A 331 -19.73 35.67 -20.29
N PRO A 332 -18.89 35.81 -19.24
CA PRO A 332 -17.60 35.15 -19.15
C PRO A 332 -17.71 33.62 -19.06
N SER A 333 -17.75 32.96 -20.22
CA SER A 333 -17.90 31.51 -20.35
C SER A 333 -16.58 30.77 -20.03
N ASN A 334 -16.62 29.84 -19.09
CA ASN A 334 -15.45 29.00 -18.76
C ASN A 334 -15.36 27.74 -19.64
N ALA A 335 -16.51 27.22 -20.07
CA ALA A 335 -16.69 26.00 -20.86
C ALA A 335 -18.03 26.05 -21.59
N VAL A 336 -18.12 25.33 -22.70
CA VAL A 336 -19.34 25.10 -23.47
C VAL A 336 -19.43 23.65 -23.88
N GLU A 337 -20.63 23.11 -24.00
CA GLU A 337 -20.91 21.79 -24.58
C GLU A 337 -22.13 21.85 -25.50
N VAL A 338 -22.23 20.91 -26.44
CA VAL A 338 -23.26 20.90 -27.49
C VAL A 338 -24.04 19.59 -27.50
N ASP A 339 -25.34 19.70 -27.25
CA ASP A 339 -26.31 18.66 -27.55
C ASP A 339 -26.59 18.68 -29.06
N GLY A 340 -26.24 17.58 -29.74
CA GLY A 340 -26.45 17.41 -31.18
C GLY A 340 -27.84 16.87 -31.58
N GLU A 341 -28.62 16.35 -30.62
CA GLU A 341 -29.98 15.84 -30.87
C GLU A 341 -31.03 16.96 -30.69
N LEU A 342 -30.98 17.70 -29.57
CA LEU A 342 -31.80 18.89 -29.36
C LEU A 342 -31.26 20.11 -30.12
N GLY A 343 -30.00 20.09 -30.55
CA GLY A 343 -29.37 21.20 -31.28
C GLY A 343 -29.08 22.41 -30.40
N ILE A 344 -28.76 22.18 -29.12
CA ILE A 344 -28.56 23.22 -28.10
C ILE A 344 -27.06 23.33 -27.73
N LEU A 345 -26.56 24.56 -27.63
CA LEU A 345 -25.25 24.89 -27.08
C LEU A 345 -25.43 25.44 -25.65
N TYR A 346 -24.84 24.77 -24.66
CA TYR A 346 -24.84 25.19 -23.27
C TYR A 346 -23.54 25.91 -22.90
N SER A 347 -23.61 26.97 -22.09
CA SER A 347 -22.48 27.77 -21.63
C SER A 347 -22.44 27.88 -20.11
N ALA A 348 -21.33 27.47 -19.49
CA ALA A 348 -21.05 27.69 -18.07
C ALA A 348 -20.52 29.11 -17.83
N ASN A 349 -21.40 30.04 -17.44
CA ASN A 349 -21.09 31.44 -17.21
C ASN A 349 -20.56 31.64 -15.78
N LEU A 350 -19.23 31.80 -15.64
CA LEU A 350 -18.64 31.81 -14.30
C LEU A 350 -18.76 33.17 -13.61
N GLY A 351 -19.56 33.19 -12.56
CA GLY A 351 -19.70 34.31 -11.62
C GLY A 351 -21.15 34.76 -11.44
N ASP A 352 -22.00 34.44 -12.42
CA ASP A 352 -23.43 34.78 -12.44
C ASP A 352 -24.31 33.63 -11.92
N GLN A 353 -23.73 32.44 -11.70
CA GLN A 353 -24.36 31.23 -11.13
C GLN A 353 -25.47 30.66 -12.02
N GLU A 354 -25.15 30.53 -13.30
CA GLU A 354 -26.07 30.13 -14.35
C GLU A 354 -25.40 29.25 -15.43
N VAL A 355 -26.21 28.47 -16.14
CA VAL A 355 -25.92 27.90 -17.45
C VAL A 355 -26.87 28.53 -18.47
N VAL A 356 -26.33 29.06 -19.56
CA VAL A 356 -27.12 29.69 -20.64
C VAL A 356 -27.15 28.78 -21.85
N ALA A 357 -28.34 28.55 -22.40
CA ALA A 357 -28.59 27.73 -23.58
C ALA A 357 -28.84 28.58 -24.82
N PHE A 358 -28.23 28.21 -25.95
CA PHE A 358 -28.35 28.87 -27.25
C PHE A 358 -28.70 27.87 -28.35
N ASP A 359 -29.47 28.30 -29.35
CA ASP A 359 -29.78 27.49 -30.52
C ASP A 359 -28.58 27.36 -31.48
N THR A 360 -28.32 26.18 -32.04
CA THR A 360 -27.14 25.93 -32.89
C THR A 360 -27.29 26.28 -34.37
N GLU A 361 -28.47 26.66 -34.87
CA GLU A 361 -28.62 27.19 -36.26
C GLU A 361 -28.66 28.72 -36.31
N THR A 362 -29.27 29.36 -35.32
CA THR A 362 -29.55 30.79 -35.24
C THR A 362 -28.66 31.55 -34.26
N HIS A 363 -28.09 30.86 -33.26
CA HIS A 363 -27.30 31.43 -32.16
C HIS A 363 -28.04 32.48 -31.30
N GLU A 364 -29.38 32.43 -31.27
CA GLU A 364 -30.18 33.20 -30.30
C GLU A 364 -30.26 32.45 -28.93
N GLU A 365 -30.40 33.19 -27.83
CA GLU A 365 -30.57 32.63 -26.48
C GLU A 365 -31.94 31.95 -26.36
N LEU A 366 -31.96 30.70 -25.91
CA LEU A 366 -33.17 29.90 -25.70
C LEU A 366 -33.70 30.05 -24.28
N PHE A 367 -32.83 29.82 -23.28
CA PHE A 367 -33.17 29.92 -21.87
C PHE A 367 -31.90 30.00 -20.99
N THR A 368 -32.06 30.48 -19.76
CA THR A 368 -31.01 30.58 -18.75
C THR A 368 -31.43 29.83 -17.48
N VAL A 369 -30.55 28.97 -16.97
CA VAL A 369 -30.81 28.03 -15.87
C VAL A 369 -29.92 28.37 -14.66
N PRO A 370 -30.47 28.59 -13.45
CA PRO A 370 -29.67 28.88 -12.25
C PRO A 370 -29.02 27.61 -11.69
N THR A 371 -27.79 27.73 -11.16
CA THR A 371 -27.02 26.61 -10.58
C THR A 371 -26.75 26.78 -9.08
N SER A 372 -26.49 25.68 -8.37
CA SER A 372 -26.26 25.66 -6.92
C SER A 372 -24.91 26.24 -6.48
N GLY A 373 -24.01 26.48 -7.43
CA GLY A 373 -22.74 27.18 -7.25
C GLY A 373 -22.37 27.97 -8.50
N ASN A 374 -21.10 28.36 -8.63
CA ASN A 374 -20.62 29.02 -9.84
C ASN A 374 -20.31 27.93 -10.88
N ALA A 375 -21.17 27.79 -11.89
CA ALA A 375 -21.00 26.86 -13.01
C ALA A 375 -19.65 27.08 -13.71
N LEU A 376 -18.87 26.01 -13.88
CA LEU A 376 -17.51 26.08 -14.39
C LEU A 376 -17.27 25.14 -15.57
N ASN A 377 -17.65 23.87 -15.50
CA ASN A 377 -17.53 22.93 -16.61
C ASN A 377 -18.84 22.16 -16.81
N LEU A 378 -19.05 21.66 -18.01
CA LEU A 378 -20.23 20.90 -18.41
C LEU A 378 -19.81 19.52 -18.91
N GLY A 379 -20.78 18.61 -19.01
CA GLY A 379 -20.76 17.37 -19.78
C GLY A 379 -22.20 16.95 -20.05
N ILE A 380 -22.46 16.24 -21.14
CA ILE A 380 -23.82 15.87 -21.58
C ILE A 380 -23.90 14.35 -21.66
N ASN A 381 -24.95 13.77 -21.10
CA ASN A 381 -25.24 12.33 -21.23
C ASN A 381 -25.96 12.07 -22.57
N PRO A 382 -25.37 11.35 -23.55
CA PRO A 382 -25.97 11.15 -24.86
C PRO A 382 -27.14 10.15 -24.89
N ASP A 383 -27.42 9.44 -23.79
CA ASP A 383 -28.52 8.48 -23.68
C ASP A 383 -29.84 9.15 -23.18
N ASN A 384 -29.75 10.34 -22.57
CA ASN A 384 -30.92 11.04 -22.01
C ASN A 384 -30.90 12.58 -22.10
N ASN A 385 -29.83 13.17 -22.64
CA ASN A 385 -29.60 14.62 -22.81
C ASN A 385 -29.52 15.44 -21.51
N ASP A 386 -29.19 14.81 -20.38
CA ASP A 386 -28.87 15.51 -19.12
C ASP A 386 -27.55 16.27 -19.20
N VAL A 387 -27.56 17.56 -18.86
CA VAL A 387 -26.36 18.39 -18.74
C VAL A 387 -25.85 18.40 -17.29
N TRP A 388 -24.74 17.74 -17.04
CA TRP A 388 -24.05 17.72 -15.75
C TRP A 388 -23.16 18.96 -15.59
N VAL A 389 -23.22 19.64 -14.43
CA VAL A 389 -22.55 20.93 -14.19
C VAL A 389 -21.56 20.86 -13.01
N SER A 390 -20.27 21.03 -13.28
CA SER A 390 -19.26 21.18 -12.21
C SER A 390 -19.27 22.60 -11.64
N ASN A 391 -19.42 22.69 -10.32
CA ASN A 391 -19.50 23.96 -9.59
C ASN A 391 -18.19 24.31 -8.87
N PHE A 392 -17.89 25.60 -8.79
CA PHE A 392 -16.73 26.15 -8.08
C PHE A 392 -17.13 27.04 -6.90
N SER A 393 -16.21 27.17 -5.92
CA SER A 393 -16.31 27.97 -4.69
C SER A 393 -17.25 27.40 -3.62
N ASN A 394 -16.99 26.16 -3.22
CA ASN A 394 -17.55 25.49 -2.03
C ASN A 394 -19.07 25.21 -2.10
N SER A 395 -19.60 24.80 -3.26
CA SER A 395 -20.99 24.31 -3.35
C SER A 395 -21.20 23.01 -2.56
N GLY A 396 -20.19 22.12 -2.55
CA GLY A 396 -20.33 20.73 -2.09
C GLY A 396 -21.16 19.85 -3.04
N LYS A 397 -21.53 20.38 -4.20
CA LYS A 397 -22.68 19.96 -5.01
C LYS A 397 -22.46 20.07 -6.51
N THR A 398 -23.03 19.14 -7.25
CA THR A 398 -23.23 19.21 -8.71
C THR A 398 -24.70 19.50 -9.00
N ASP A 399 -24.96 20.12 -10.13
CA ASP A 399 -26.32 20.21 -10.70
C ASP A 399 -26.40 19.34 -11.95
N VAL A 400 -27.60 18.83 -12.23
CA VAL A 400 -27.96 18.12 -13.46
C VAL A 400 -29.17 18.84 -14.04
N ILE A 401 -29.07 19.28 -15.28
CA ILE A 401 -30.11 19.99 -16.00
C ILE A 401 -30.71 19.04 -17.03
N SER A 402 -31.94 18.58 -16.77
CA SER A 402 -32.70 17.77 -17.73
C SER A 402 -33.53 18.71 -18.61
N VAL A 403 -33.43 18.57 -19.93
CA VAL A 403 -34.10 19.45 -20.92
C VAL A 403 -34.94 18.62 -21.89
N SER A 404 -36.10 19.15 -22.29
CA SER A 404 -37.00 18.49 -23.25
C SER A 404 -37.74 19.51 -24.12
N GLU A 405 -38.06 19.17 -25.37
CA GLU A 405 -39.02 19.94 -26.19
C GLU A 405 -40.32 20.18 -25.39
N ALA A 406 -40.82 21.43 -25.36
CA ALA A 406 -41.96 21.80 -24.54
C ALA A 406 -43.25 21.15 -25.05
N THR A 407 -43.66 20.05 -24.41
CA THR A 407 -44.89 19.36 -24.75
C THR A 407 -46.08 20.15 -24.21
N GLY A 408 -46.93 20.66 -25.12
CA GLY A 408 -48.06 21.54 -24.79
C GLY A 408 -49.23 20.88 -24.02
N GLU A 409 -48.97 19.84 -23.23
CA GLU A 409 -49.92 19.11 -22.40
C GLU A 409 -49.58 19.33 -20.93
N THR A 410 -50.30 20.25 -20.28
CA THR A 410 -50.22 20.46 -18.83
C THR A 410 -50.71 19.22 -18.08
N GLU A 411 -49.81 18.41 -17.52
CA GLU A 411 -50.18 17.35 -16.60
C GLU A 411 -50.75 17.92 -15.29
N GLU A 412 -51.84 17.35 -14.77
CA GLU A 412 -52.33 17.68 -13.43
C GLU A 412 -51.48 16.97 -12.37
N PRO A 413 -51.18 17.61 -11.22
CA PRO A 413 -50.37 16.99 -10.17
C PRO A 413 -51.06 15.74 -9.62
N THR A 414 -50.30 14.65 -9.49
CA THR A 414 -50.78 13.36 -8.98
C THR A 414 -51.39 13.48 -7.59
N GLU A 415 -52.68 13.14 -7.45
CA GLU A 415 -53.38 13.15 -6.17
C GLU A 415 -52.74 12.15 -5.18
N PRO A 416 -52.44 12.54 -3.94
CA PRO A 416 -51.73 11.67 -2.98
C PRO A 416 -52.56 10.44 -2.59
N GLU A 417 -51.90 9.32 -2.32
CA GLU A 417 -52.57 8.03 -2.06
C GLU A 417 -53.62 8.12 -0.96
N THR A 418 -54.86 7.74 -1.30
CA THR A 418 -55.99 7.72 -0.36
C THR A 418 -56.15 6.34 0.27
N VAL A 419 -56.20 6.32 1.61
CA VAL A 419 -56.31 5.13 2.45
C VAL A 419 -57.76 5.00 2.94
N GLU A 420 -58.37 3.81 2.76
CA GLU A 420 -59.71 3.49 3.28
C GLU A 420 -59.61 2.77 4.64
N THR A 421 -60.02 3.44 5.73
CA THR A 421 -59.97 2.91 7.10
C THR A 421 -61.37 2.56 7.63
N PRO A 422 -61.61 1.33 8.15
CA PRO A 422 -62.90 0.92 8.71
C PRO A 422 -63.18 1.49 10.11
N TYR A 423 -64.45 1.78 10.39
CA TYR A 423 -64.99 2.33 11.65
C TYR A 423 -66.25 1.58 12.11
N GLY A 424 -66.30 1.24 13.41
CA GLY A 424 -67.40 0.46 13.99
C GLY A 424 -67.07 -1.03 14.12
N SER A 425 -68.10 -1.89 14.27
CA SER A 425 -67.89 -3.35 14.40
C SER A 425 -69.11 -4.16 13.98
N GLY A 426 -68.89 -5.44 13.61
CA GLY A 426 -69.94 -6.33 13.12
C GLY A 426 -70.67 -5.78 11.90
N ASP A 427 -71.98 -5.98 11.83
CA ASP A 427 -72.84 -5.57 10.70
C ASP A 427 -73.02 -4.04 10.56
N THR A 428 -72.23 -3.22 11.28
CA THR A 428 -72.33 -1.75 11.31
C THR A 428 -71.09 -1.01 10.80
N ILE A 429 -70.08 -1.73 10.31
CA ILE A 429 -68.83 -1.15 9.80
C ILE A 429 -69.11 -0.18 8.66
N ALA A 430 -68.60 1.05 8.82
CA ALA A 430 -68.53 2.09 7.80
C ALA A 430 -67.05 2.40 7.52
N TYR A 431 -66.72 3.17 6.48
CA TYR A 431 -65.34 3.45 6.09
C TYR A 431 -65.07 4.95 5.96
N VAL A 432 -63.81 5.37 6.16
CA VAL A 432 -63.33 6.74 5.97
C VAL A 432 -62.16 6.70 4.99
N ASN A 433 -62.22 7.51 3.94
CA ASN A 433 -61.10 7.72 3.02
C ASN A 433 -60.39 9.02 3.39
N HIS A 434 -59.06 8.95 3.49
CA HIS A 434 -58.18 10.05 3.87
C HIS A 434 -56.79 9.86 3.24
N PRO A 435 -56.00 10.91 2.99
CA PRO A 435 -54.58 10.73 2.70
C PRO A 435 -53.83 10.17 3.92
N SER A 436 -52.67 9.58 3.70
CA SER A 436 -51.77 9.11 4.76
C SER A 436 -51.20 10.25 5.62
N GLU A 437 -51.09 11.46 5.05
CA GLU A 437 -50.50 12.64 5.66
C GLU A 437 -51.37 13.89 5.46
N TRP A 438 -51.32 14.83 6.40
CA TRP A 438 -51.96 16.14 6.33
C TRP A 438 -50.88 17.24 6.39
N VAL A 439 -50.62 17.87 5.25
CA VAL A 439 -49.65 18.97 5.10
C VAL A 439 -50.03 20.17 5.99
N GLU A 440 -49.07 20.67 6.77
CA GLU A 440 -49.25 21.77 7.71
C GLU A 440 -49.87 23.01 7.03
N GLY A 441 -50.91 23.57 7.66
CA GLY A 441 -51.66 24.74 7.16
C GLY A 441 -52.73 24.47 6.09
N THR A 442 -52.78 23.27 5.49
CA THR A 442 -53.72 22.96 4.38
C THR A 442 -55.13 22.53 4.86
N THR A 443 -56.12 22.58 3.97
CA THR A 443 -57.46 22.01 4.23
C THR A 443 -57.49 20.53 3.84
N LEU A 444 -57.74 19.65 4.80
CA LEU A 444 -57.87 18.21 4.56
C LEU A 444 -59.22 17.88 3.93
N LYS A 445 -59.20 17.18 2.81
CA LYS A 445 -60.39 16.54 2.23
C LYS A 445 -60.55 15.13 2.78
N LEU A 446 -61.75 14.82 3.24
CA LEU A 446 -62.14 13.53 3.78
C LEU A 446 -63.43 13.06 3.12
N SER A 447 -63.59 11.75 2.97
CA SER A 447 -64.88 11.15 2.61
C SER A 447 -65.15 9.89 3.42
N GLY A 448 -66.36 9.35 3.33
CA GLY A 448 -66.67 8.05 3.92
C GLY A 448 -67.83 7.35 3.25
N THR A 449 -67.94 6.04 3.50
CA THR A 449 -68.93 5.15 2.87
C THR A 449 -69.63 4.26 3.91
N ASN A 450 -70.85 3.81 3.58
CA ASN A 450 -71.70 2.94 4.42
C ASN A 450 -72.08 3.50 5.83
N TRP A 451 -72.01 4.82 6.02
CA TRP A 451 -72.46 5.52 7.23
C TRP A 451 -73.99 5.63 7.28
N LYS A 452 -74.66 4.49 7.51
CA LYS A 452 -76.13 4.39 7.53
C LYS A 452 -76.73 4.27 8.93
N HIS A 453 -77.85 4.96 9.10
CA HIS A 453 -78.75 4.84 10.23
C HIS A 453 -79.76 3.68 10.00
N PRO A 454 -80.18 2.93 11.04
CA PRO A 454 -81.00 1.71 10.86
C PRO A 454 -82.41 1.87 10.26
N ASP A 455 -82.90 3.09 10.02
CA ASP A 455 -84.16 3.34 9.30
C ASP A 455 -84.01 3.47 7.78
N GLY A 456 -82.77 3.43 7.27
CA GLY A 456 -82.45 3.54 5.84
C GLY A 456 -82.03 4.94 5.39
N THR A 457 -81.90 5.90 6.30
CA THR A 457 -81.28 7.21 6.03
C THR A 457 -79.79 7.23 6.41
N GLY A 458 -79.06 8.30 6.07
CA GLY A 458 -77.65 8.46 6.48
C GLY A 458 -77.47 8.65 8.00
N SER A 459 -76.29 8.34 8.52
CA SER A 459 -75.91 8.60 9.92
C SER A 459 -75.51 10.06 10.16
N THR A 460 -75.70 10.55 11.38
CA THR A 460 -75.20 11.87 11.82
C THR A 460 -73.92 11.68 12.62
N ILE A 461 -72.80 12.19 12.11
CA ILE A 461 -71.44 11.92 12.58
C ILE A 461 -70.88 13.16 13.26
N ALA A 462 -70.46 13.04 14.52
CA ALA A 462 -69.65 14.06 15.20
C ALA A 462 -68.16 13.70 15.04
N LEU A 463 -67.39 14.56 14.38
CA LEU A 463 -65.93 14.47 14.30
C LEU A 463 -65.28 15.26 15.44
N LYS A 464 -64.32 14.64 16.12
CA LYS A 464 -63.43 15.30 17.11
C LYS A 464 -61.96 15.14 16.74
N LEU A 465 -61.15 16.17 17.02
CA LEU A 465 -59.69 16.11 16.91
C LEU A 465 -59.07 15.89 18.29
N ASN A 466 -58.13 14.96 18.40
CA ASN A 466 -57.50 14.51 19.65
C ASN A 466 -58.52 14.26 20.78
N ALA A 467 -59.57 13.49 20.47
CA ALA A 467 -60.72 13.19 21.35
C ALA A 467 -61.51 14.41 21.87
N GLY A 468 -61.33 15.59 21.28
CA GLY A 468 -61.96 16.84 21.70
C GLY A 468 -61.03 17.78 22.49
N SER A 469 -59.74 17.43 22.68
CA SER A 469 -58.77 18.36 23.26
C SER A 469 -58.41 19.51 22.31
N ILE A 470 -58.54 19.27 21.00
CA ILE A 470 -58.46 20.29 19.94
C ILE A 470 -59.91 20.61 19.55
N ALA A 471 -60.44 21.67 20.15
CA ALA A 471 -61.84 22.10 20.04
C ALA A 471 -61.94 23.40 19.22
N PRO A 472 -62.88 23.54 18.27
CA PRO A 472 -62.95 24.71 17.41
C PRO A 472 -63.52 25.92 18.18
N LYS A 473 -63.29 27.13 17.66
CA LYS A 473 -64.03 28.34 18.07
C LYS A 473 -65.45 28.37 17.49
N THR A 474 -65.63 27.73 16.35
CA THR A 474 -66.90 27.61 15.62
C THR A 474 -66.93 26.21 14.96
N PRO A 475 -67.74 25.26 15.44
CA PRO A 475 -67.89 23.96 14.80
C PRO A 475 -68.45 24.06 13.37
N ILE A 476 -67.99 23.17 12.49
CA ILE A 476 -68.57 23.00 11.16
C ILE A 476 -69.90 22.25 11.29
N GLY A 477 -70.92 22.62 10.51
CA GLY A 477 -72.17 21.85 10.37
C GLY A 477 -73.34 22.23 11.31
N GLY A 478 -73.12 22.89 12.45
CA GLY A 478 -74.23 23.43 13.26
C GLY A 478 -73.93 23.62 14.76
N ASP A 479 -74.99 23.88 15.54
CA ASP A 479 -74.93 23.92 17.01
C ASP A 479 -74.70 22.51 17.57
N VAL A 480 -73.47 22.23 18.01
CA VAL A 480 -73.02 20.98 18.63
C VAL A 480 -72.28 21.27 19.95
N PRO A 481 -71.98 20.27 20.80
CA PRO A 481 -71.12 20.46 21.96
C PRO A 481 -69.76 21.05 21.57
N ASP A 482 -69.25 21.97 22.39
CA ASP A 482 -68.02 22.76 22.15
C ASP A 482 -66.77 21.92 21.81
N ASP A 483 -66.76 20.62 22.14
CA ASP A 483 -65.65 19.69 21.89
C ASP A 483 -65.80 18.85 20.59
N VAL A 484 -66.75 19.22 19.71
CA VAL A 484 -66.94 18.66 18.36
C VAL A 484 -66.38 19.62 17.31
N TRP A 485 -65.51 19.13 16.42
CA TRP A 485 -64.89 19.93 15.36
C TRP A 485 -65.83 20.12 14.16
N ALA A 486 -66.50 19.05 13.75
CA ALA A 486 -67.48 19.07 12.67
C ALA A 486 -68.67 18.13 12.95
N LEU A 487 -69.87 18.58 12.59
CA LEU A 487 -71.03 17.73 12.37
C LEU A 487 -71.12 17.41 10.87
N ILE A 488 -71.09 16.12 10.54
CA ILE A 488 -71.18 15.62 9.17
C ILE A 488 -72.45 14.78 9.09
N GLU A 489 -73.40 15.19 8.24
CA GLU A 489 -74.57 14.39 7.90
C GLU A 489 -74.21 13.54 6.67
N ALA A 490 -74.41 12.22 6.75
CA ALA A 490 -74.28 11.36 5.58
C ALA A 490 -75.55 11.37 4.73
N ASP A 491 -75.40 11.17 3.42
CA ASP A 491 -76.50 10.97 2.49
C ASP A 491 -77.24 9.64 2.76
N ASP A 492 -78.46 9.49 2.22
CA ASP A 492 -79.27 8.27 2.38
C ASP A 492 -78.60 7.00 1.81
N ASP A 493 -77.62 7.15 0.90
CA ASP A 493 -76.81 6.04 0.41
C ASP A 493 -75.59 5.71 1.29
N GLY A 494 -75.39 6.45 2.39
CA GLY A 494 -74.35 6.27 3.40
C GLY A 494 -73.01 6.90 3.04
N THR A 495 -72.93 7.73 2.00
CA THR A 495 -71.73 8.48 1.64
C THR A 495 -71.69 9.86 2.29
N TRP A 496 -70.49 10.46 2.38
CA TRP A 496 -70.29 11.87 2.76
C TRP A 496 -68.92 12.37 2.30
N THR A 497 -68.76 13.70 2.22
CA THR A 497 -67.49 14.41 2.05
C THR A 497 -67.40 15.57 3.05
N ALA A 498 -66.22 15.82 3.61
CA ALA A 498 -65.99 16.94 4.51
C ALA A 498 -64.62 17.58 4.25
N GLU A 499 -64.57 18.92 4.32
CA GLU A 499 -63.34 19.71 4.25
C GLU A 499 -63.02 20.24 5.65
N ILE A 500 -61.85 19.88 6.18
CA ILE A 500 -61.43 20.19 7.55
C ILE A 500 -60.21 21.14 7.49
N PRO A 501 -60.31 22.40 7.95
CA PRO A 501 -59.18 23.33 7.95
C PRO A 501 -58.17 22.96 9.05
N PHE A 502 -56.87 23.21 8.79
CA PHE A 502 -55.80 22.92 9.74
C PHE A 502 -56.02 23.65 11.08
N PRO A 503 -55.85 23.00 12.25
CA PRO A 503 -56.04 23.65 13.54
C PRO A 503 -55.02 24.77 13.75
N SER A 504 -55.49 26.00 13.92
CA SER A 504 -54.67 27.20 14.04
C SER A 504 -55.13 28.09 15.20
N SER A 505 -54.26 29.00 15.64
CA SER A 505 -54.60 30.01 16.64
C SER A 505 -55.76 30.93 16.23
N GLU A 506 -56.14 30.94 14.94
CA GLU A 506 -57.32 31.64 14.44
C GLU A 506 -58.61 30.82 14.63
N ASN A 507 -58.60 29.50 14.39
CA ASN A 507 -59.81 28.66 14.40
C ASN A 507 -60.01 27.79 15.66
N THR A 508 -59.01 27.60 16.52
CA THR A 508 -59.14 26.90 17.82
C THR A 508 -58.63 27.75 19.00
N ASN A 509 -59.13 27.42 20.20
CA ASN A 509 -58.62 27.94 21.48
C ASN A 509 -57.62 26.99 22.16
N ALA A 510 -57.34 25.82 21.56
CA ALA A 510 -56.37 24.86 22.06
C ALA A 510 -54.93 25.31 21.74
N ASP A 511 -53.96 24.79 22.50
CA ASP A 511 -52.56 24.85 22.10
C ASP A 511 -52.32 23.83 20.98
N VAL A 512 -51.86 24.32 19.83
CA VAL A 512 -51.59 23.55 18.61
C VAL A 512 -50.12 23.61 18.20
N SER A 513 -49.24 24.14 19.06
CA SER A 513 -47.80 24.27 18.78
C SER A 513 -47.04 22.95 18.58
N GLY A 514 -47.68 21.80 18.85
CA GLY A 514 -47.18 20.46 18.54
C GLY A 514 -47.68 19.85 17.22
N LEU A 515 -48.47 20.58 16.41
CA LEU A 515 -48.92 20.13 15.08
C LEU A 515 -47.96 20.61 13.98
N VAL A 516 -46.71 20.17 14.07
CA VAL A 516 -45.64 20.47 13.10
C VAL A 516 -45.27 19.23 12.29
N ALA A 517 -44.53 19.41 11.20
CA ALA A 517 -43.94 18.33 10.39
C ALA A 517 -43.37 17.17 11.23
N GLY A 518 -43.77 15.93 10.92
CA GLY A 518 -43.42 14.72 11.68
C GLY A 518 -44.27 14.45 12.93
N GLY A 519 -45.26 15.31 13.23
CA GLY A 519 -46.26 15.11 14.27
C GLY A 519 -47.41 14.17 13.86
N GLU A 520 -48.36 13.94 14.77
CA GLU A 520 -49.53 13.07 14.57
C GLU A 520 -50.80 13.73 15.16
N ILE A 521 -51.93 13.66 14.44
CA ILE A 521 -53.24 14.11 14.93
C ILE A 521 -54.30 12.99 14.80
N LYS A 522 -55.20 12.89 15.79
CA LYS A 522 -56.18 11.79 15.91
C LYS A 522 -57.61 12.26 15.65
N PHE A 523 -58.14 11.87 14.50
CA PHE A 523 -59.54 12.03 14.13
C PHE A 523 -60.41 10.98 14.84
N ALA A 524 -61.55 11.36 15.39
CA ALA A 524 -62.51 10.46 16.00
C ALA A 524 -63.93 10.72 15.46
N PHE A 525 -64.43 9.81 14.62
CA PHE A 525 -65.77 9.86 14.02
C PHE A 525 -66.77 9.10 14.89
N LEU A 526 -67.80 9.80 15.39
CA LEU A 526 -68.72 9.29 16.41
C LEU A 526 -70.18 9.33 15.94
N THR A 527 -70.88 8.18 15.95
CA THR A 527 -72.34 8.09 15.70
C THR A 527 -73.06 7.45 16.90
N GLY A 528 -74.40 7.56 16.96
CA GLY A 528 -75.23 6.94 18.00
C GLY A 528 -76.06 7.94 18.81
N SER A 529 -75.41 8.90 19.46
CA SER A 529 -76.10 9.89 20.31
C SER A 529 -76.59 11.12 19.55
N MET A 530 -75.99 11.45 18.40
CA MET A 530 -76.36 12.62 17.59
C MET A 530 -77.71 12.42 16.88
N LYS A 531 -78.01 11.19 16.46
CA LYS A 531 -79.27 10.78 15.81
C LYS A 531 -79.91 9.62 16.59
N PRO A 532 -81.02 9.83 17.33
CA PRO A 532 -81.55 8.83 18.25
C PRO A 532 -82.02 7.54 17.57
N GLY A 533 -81.20 6.49 17.66
CA GLY A 533 -81.44 5.19 17.03
C GLY A 533 -80.29 4.71 16.13
N ASP A 534 -79.28 5.54 15.90
CA ASP A 534 -78.13 5.21 15.06
C ASP A 534 -77.27 4.07 15.64
N ALA A 535 -76.50 3.42 14.77
CA ALA A 535 -75.44 2.53 15.20
C ALA A 535 -74.37 3.33 15.96
N ILE A 536 -73.91 2.80 17.10
CA ILE A 536 -72.84 3.43 17.88
C ILE A 536 -71.50 3.05 17.23
N ARG A 537 -70.87 4.01 16.55
CA ARG A 537 -69.53 3.89 15.96
C ARG A 537 -68.58 4.83 16.68
N GLY A 538 -67.31 4.44 16.77
CA GLY A 538 -66.25 5.22 17.38
C GLY A 538 -64.90 4.50 17.29
N GLY A 539 -63.84 5.27 17.47
CA GLY A 539 -62.44 4.88 17.28
C GLY A 539 -61.55 6.12 17.27
N GLN A 540 -60.27 5.93 16.98
CA GLN A 540 -59.35 7.01 16.61
C GLN A 540 -58.56 6.62 15.38
N LEU A 541 -58.45 7.54 14.43
CA LEU A 541 -57.64 7.45 13.23
C LEU A 541 -56.47 8.43 13.37
N PRO A 542 -55.21 7.98 13.48
CA PRO A 542 -54.05 8.84 13.36
C PRO A 542 -53.82 9.25 11.89
N ILE A 543 -53.38 10.49 11.68
CA ILE A 543 -52.85 11.00 10.41
C ILE A 543 -51.57 11.77 10.75
N SER A 544 -50.51 11.56 9.98
CA SER A 544 -49.22 12.27 10.12
C SER A 544 -49.35 13.74 9.71
N ILE A 545 -48.52 14.62 10.25
CA ILE A 545 -48.43 16.02 9.81
C ILE A 545 -47.23 16.16 8.86
N GLY A 546 -47.50 16.57 7.63
CA GLY A 546 -46.49 16.84 6.60
C GLY A 546 -45.93 18.25 6.69
N ALA A 547 -44.71 18.46 6.21
CA ALA A 547 -44.12 19.79 6.15
C ALA A 547 -44.93 20.70 5.21
N ALA A 548 -45.24 21.92 5.66
CA ALA A 548 -45.81 22.94 4.79
C ALA A 548 -44.86 23.19 3.59
N PRO A 549 -45.38 23.37 2.36
CA PRO A 549 -44.55 23.84 1.26
C PRO A 549 -43.93 25.20 1.65
N ALA A 550 -42.68 25.41 1.23
CA ALA A 550 -42.03 26.70 1.42
C ALA A 550 -42.90 27.79 0.79
N ALA A 551 -43.11 28.91 1.50
CA ALA A 551 -43.96 29.98 1.00
C ALA A 551 -43.37 30.55 -0.30
N GLU A 552 -44.13 30.47 -1.39
CA GLU A 552 -43.74 30.96 -2.71
C GLU A 552 -43.31 32.43 -2.62
N GLU A 553 -42.02 32.69 -2.82
CA GLU A 553 -41.52 34.03 -3.08
C GLU A 553 -41.97 34.43 -4.50
N GLU A 554 -42.38 35.69 -4.70
CA GLU A 554 -43.20 36.06 -5.86
C GLU A 554 -42.54 35.71 -7.20
N ALA A 555 -43.19 34.83 -7.97
CA ALA A 555 -42.71 34.37 -9.26
C ALA A 555 -42.45 35.55 -10.23
N PRO A 556 -41.38 35.47 -11.07
CA PRO A 556 -41.13 36.45 -12.11
C PRO A 556 -42.34 36.65 -13.05
N SER A 557 -42.46 37.86 -13.59
CA SER A 557 -43.62 38.28 -14.38
C SER A 557 -43.64 37.67 -15.79
N GLU A 558 -44.85 37.28 -16.23
CA GLU A 558 -45.21 36.97 -17.61
C GLU A 558 -44.45 35.79 -18.23
N ALA A 559 -45.03 34.58 -18.10
CA ALA A 559 -44.66 33.45 -18.95
C ALA A 559 -44.89 33.79 -20.43
N ASP A 560 -43.83 33.74 -21.23
CA ASP A 560 -43.93 33.90 -22.69
C ASP A 560 -44.63 32.66 -23.28
N PRO A 561 -45.76 32.80 -23.99
CA PRO A 561 -46.54 31.66 -24.50
C PRO A 561 -45.90 31.00 -25.75
N ALA A 562 -44.57 30.87 -25.76
CA ALA A 562 -43.76 30.32 -26.84
C ALA A 562 -42.39 29.76 -26.38
N ALA A 563 -42.24 29.36 -25.12
CA ALA A 563 -41.07 28.56 -24.71
C ALA A 563 -41.04 27.25 -25.50
N GLU A 564 -39.93 27.00 -26.21
CA GLU A 564 -39.75 25.82 -27.08
C GLU A 564 -39.21 24.60 -26.31
N TYR A 565 -38.63 24.84 -25.13
CA TYR A 565 -38.07 23.82 -24.25
C TYR A 565 -38.54 24.02 -22.80
N ASP A 566 -38.88 22.92 -22.15
CA ASP A 566 -39.02 22.82 -20.69
C ASP A 566 -37.70 22.28 -20.10
N TRP A 567 -37.35 22.70 -18.88
CA TRP A 567 -36.15 22.24 -18.18
C TRP A 567 -36.38 22.06 -16.67
N THR A 568 -35.58 21.19 -16.05
CA THR A 568 -35.55 20.99 -14.60
C THR A 568 -34.11 20.91 -14.09
N VAL A 569 -33.88 21.24 -12.81
CA VAL A 569 -32.55 21.16 -12.17
C VAL A 569 -32.62 20.24 -10.97
N ASN A 570 -31.80 19.19 -10.98
CA ASN A 570 -31.61 18.28 -9.88
C ASN A 570 -30.22 18.50 -9.26
N THR A 571 -30.16 18.90 -7.99
CA THR A 571 -28.90 19.19 -7.28
C THR A 571 -28.51 18.03 -6.37
N TYR A 572 -27.30 17.49 -6.54
CA TYR A 572 -26.79 16.34 -5.78
C TYR A 572 -25.58 16.73 -4.92
N ASP A 573 -25.55 16.25 -3.67
CA ASP A 573 -24.41 16.39 -2.78
C ASP A 573 -23.25 15.47 -3.23
N THR A 574 -22.17 16.06 -3.75
CA THR A 574 -20.97 15.35 -4.22
C THR A 574 -19.83 15.41 -3.20
N GLY A 575 -19.92 16.36 -2.26
CA GLY A 575 -18.80 16.77 -1.43
C GLY A 575 -17.61 17.29 -2.25
N VAL A 576 -17.81 17.70 -3.50
CA VAL A 576 -16.81 18.38 -4.33
C VAL A 576 -16.84 19.87 -3.99
N THR A 577 -15.70 20.39 -3.55
CA THR A 577 -15.60 21.77 -3.05
C THR A 577 -15.12 22.73 -4.14
N ASN A 578 -14.21 22.28 -5.01
CA ASN A 578 -13.60 23.03 -6.11
C ASN A 578 -13.63 22.21 -7.41
N GLY A 579 -14.82 22.07 -8.01
CA GLY A 579 -15.08 21.25 -9.21
C GLY A 579 -14.48 21.81 -10.51
N TYR A 580 -13.15 21.73 -10.67
CA TYR A 580 -12.41 22.48 -11.69
C TYR A 580 -12.57 22.00 -13.14
N GLN A 581 -12.68 20.70 -13.36
CA GLN A 581 -13.04 20.09 -14.64
C GLN A 581 -13.98 18.89 -14.37
N LEU A 582 -14.75 18.57 -15.40
CA LEU A 582 -15.64 17.41 -15.51
C LEU A 582 -15.16 16.59 -16.71
N ALA A 583 -15.21 15.26 -16.60
CA ALA A 583 -15.08 14.34 -17.72
C ALA A 583 -16.29 13.40 -17.74
N TYR A 584 -16.80 13.11 -18.93
CA TYR A 584 -17.87 12.14 -19.16
C TYR A 584 -17.31 10.93 -19.90
N ASP A 585 -17.84 9.74 -19.63
CA ASP A 585 -17.44 8.44 -20.18
C ASP A 585 -18.65 7.78 -20.84
N ASP A 586 -18.74 7.91 -22.16
CA ASP A 586 -19.85 7.39 -22.99
C ASP A 586 -19.89 5.85 -23.05
N ASP A 587 -18.78 5.15 -22.83
CA ASP A 587 -18.73 3.68 -22.91
C ASP A 587 -19.11 2.99 -21.57
N ASN A 588 -19.07 3.71 -20.44
CA ASN A 588 -19.22 3.13 -19.10
C ASN A 588 -20.33 3.76 -18.22
N ASP A 589 -21.13 4.70 -18.76
CA ASP A 589 -22.13 5.49 -18.04
C ASP A 589 -21.55 6.26 -16.83
N ARG A 590 -20.44 7.01 -17.00
CA ARG A 590 -19.77 7.71 -15.89
C ARG A 590 -19.54 9.19 -16.11
N VAL A 591 -19.59 9.92 -15.00
CA VAL A 591 -19.17 11.32 -14.93
C VAL A 591 -18.23 11.53 -13.74
N TYR A 592 -17.12 12.20 -14.01
CA TYR A 592 -15.97 12.35 -13.11
C TYR A 592 -15.73 13.83 -12.79
N PHE A 593 -15.71 14.17 -11.50
CA PHE A 593 -15.47 15.53 -11.01
C PHE A 593 -14.11 15.64 -10.31
N SER A 594 -13.25 16.57 -10.75
CA SER A 594 -12.00 16.89 -10.04
C SER A 594 -12.26 17.86 -8.87
N ASP A 595 -11.91 17.50 -7.64
CA ASP A 595 -11.92 18.41 -6.49
C ASP A 595 -10.49 18.86 -6.13
N ALA A 596 -10.12 20.09 -6.53
CA ALA A 596 -8.81 20.62 -6.19
C ALA A 596 -8.81 21.22 -4.77
N GLN A 597 -8.57 20.36 -3.79
CA GLN A 597 -8.35 20.71 -2.39
C GLN A 597 -6.88 20.44 -2.01
N TRP A 598 -6.22 21.43 -1.44
CA TRP A 598 -4.80 21.40 -1.05
C TRP A 598 -4.66 21.78 0.42
N ARG A 599 -3.61 21.28 1.07
CA ARG A 599 -3.25 21.65 2.43
C ARG A 599 -2.74 23.10 2.48
N SER A 600 -3.11 23.85 3.50
CA SER A 600 -2.62 25.22 3.75
C SER A 600 -2.23 25.38 5.22
N GLU A 601 -1.06 25.96 5.48
CA GLU A 601 -0.50 26.12 6.82
C GLU A 601 -0.05 27.57 7.05
N THR A 602 -0.23 28.09 8.27
CA THR A 602 0.26 29.40 8.68
C THR A 602 1.23 29.30 9.83
N ARG A 603 2.35 30.03 9.75
CA ARG A 603 3.37 30.14 10.79
C ARG A 603 3.24 31.48 11.49
N ASP A 604 3.04 31.45 12.81
CA ASP A 604 3.01 32.67 13.63
C ASP A 604 4.41 33.33 13.67
N ALA A 605 4.46 34.64 13.44
CA ALA A 605 5.71 35.39 13.29
C ALA A 605 6.40 35.74 14.62
N ASP A 606 5.69 35.68 15.76
CA ASP A 606 6.23 35.96 17.10
C ASP A 606 6.60 34.66 17.85
N THR A 607 5.91 33.54 17.59
CA THR A 607 6.15 32.25 18.26
C THR A 607 6.80 31.18 17.38
N GLY A 608 6.67 31.26 16.06
CA GLY A 608 7.06 30.20 15.12
C GLY A 608 6.09 29.00 15.06
N GLU A 609 4.94 29.07 15.74
CA GLU A 609 3.93 28.00 15.80
C GLU A 609 3.25 27.81 14.44
N ILE A 610 3.17 26.56 13.98
CA ILE A 610 2.55 26.19 12.69
C ILE A 610 1.12 25.70 12.97
N THR A 611 0.15 26.29 12.27
CA THR A 611 -1.27 25.92 12.33
C THR A 611 -1.75 25.50 10.95
N VAL A 612 -2.38 24.31 10.85
CA VAL A 612 -3.10 23.90 9.63
C VAL A 612 -4.38 24.72 9.52
N THR A 613 -4.55 25.39 8.39
CA THR A 613 -5.71 26.26 8.08
C THR A 613 -6.64 25.66 7.02
N GLN A 614 -6.13 24.69 6.25
CA GLN A 614 -6.89 23.85 5.33
C GLN A 614 -6.20 22.49 5.23
N GLU A 615 -6.96 21.39 5.24
CA GLU A 615 -6.41 20.06 4.97
C GLU A 615 -6.45 19.73 3.47
N ALA A 616 -5.56 18.84 3.04
CA ALA A 616 -5.67 18.24 1.71
C ALA A 616 -6.81 17.22 1.70
N THR A 617 -7.69 17.34 0.71
CA THR A 617 -8.79 16.39 0.44
C THR A 617 -8.94 16.13 -1.07
N GLY A 618 -7.86 16.38 -1.82
CA GLY A 618 -7.83 16.31 -3.28
C GLY A 618 -8.28 14.94 -3.79
N LYS A 619 -9.31 14.93 -4.64
CA LYS A 619 -9.97 13.70 -5.08
C LYS A 619 -10.60 13.84 -6.46
N ILE A 620 -10.84 12.71 -7.11
CA ILE A 620 -11.84 12.62 -8.19
C ILE A 620 -13.07 11.89 -7.65
N VAL A 621 -14.26 12.37 -7.99
CA VAL A 621 -15.53 11.79 -7.57
C VAL A 621 -16.25 11.23 -8.79
N GLU A 622 -16.59 9.93 -8.76
CA GLU A 622 -17.25 9.20 -9.83
C GLU A 622 -18.75 9.04 -9.53
N PHE A 623 -19.60 9.45 -10.46
CA PHE A 623 -21.05 9.20 -10.43
C PHE A 623 -21.48 8.32 -11.61
N ASN A 624 -22.52 7.51 -11.39
CA ASN A 624 -23.26 6.86 -12.45
C ASN A 624 -24.12 7.92 -13.17
N ALA A 625 -23.91 8.08 -14.47
CA ALA A 625 -24.58 9.12 -15.27
C ALA A 625 -26.10 8.91 -15.41
N ASN A 626 -26.56 7.66 -15.30
CA ASN A 626 -27.95 7.24 -15.54
C ASN A 626 -28.76 6.99 -14.25
N SER A 627 -28.11 6.71 -13.11
CA SER A 627 -28.78 6.57 -11.79
C SER A 627 -28.53 7.73 -10.82
N TYR A 628 -27.62 8.65 -11.16
CA TYR A 628 -27.15 9.77 -10.32
C TYR A 628 -26.56 9.33 -8.96
N GLU A 629 -26.20 8.06 -8.82
CA GLU A 629 -25.59 7.52 -7.61
C GLU A 629 -24.09 7.75 -7.60
N LEU A 630 -23.56 8.13 -6.43
CA LEU A 630 -22.12 8.19 -6.15
C LEU A 630 -21.52 6.78 -6.18
N VAL A 631 -20.58 6.54 -7.08
CA VAL A 631 -19.93 5.22 -7.25
C VAL A 631 -18.60 5.14 -6.49
N ALA A 632 -17.73 6.15 -6.65
CA ALA A 632 -16.38 6.13 -6.06
C ALA A 632 -15.86 7.53 -5.67
N ASN A 633 -14.90 7.54 -4.75
CA ASN A 633 -14.00 8.67 -4.49
C ASN A 633 -12.56 8.15 -4.64
N HIS A 634 -11.83 8.69 -5.62
CA HIS A 634 -10.41 8.40 -5.84
C HIS A 634 -9.61 9.42 -5.05
N ASP A 635 -8.95 9.01 -3.97
CA ASP A 635 -8.21 9.89 -3.05
C ASP A 635 -6.75 10.08 -3.50
N TYR A 636 -6.30 11.34 -3.61
CA TYR A 636 -4.96 11.70 -4.08
C TYR A 636 -4.01 12.07 -2.93
N THR A 637 -4.49 12.12 -1.68
CA THR A 637 -3.70 12.58 -0.53
C THR A 637 -2.51 11.66 -0.19
N GLY A 638 -2.60 10.37 -0.57
CA GLY A 638 -1.51 9.40 -0.45
C GLY A 638 -0.37 9.57 -1.48
N LEU A 639 -0.53 10.42 -2.50
CA LEU A 639 0.53 10.71 -3.47
C LEU A 639 1.58 11.64 -2.86
N TYR A 640 2.85 11.40 -3.19
CA TYR A 640 3.95 12.21 -2.66
C TYR A 640 4.15 13.50 -3.46
N ARG A 641 4.52 14.56 -2.75
CA ARG A 641 4.78 15.92 -3.26
C ARG A 641 6.02 15.98 -4.16
N ASN A 642 6.01 16.95 -5.07
CA ASN A 642 7.18 17.44 -5.80
C ASN A 642 7.75 18.66 -5.05
N ASP A 643 8.30 18.44 -3.85
CA ASP A 643 8.75 19.48 -2.90
C ASP A 643 10.25 19.40 -2.54
N ASP A 644 11.03 18.62 -3.30
CA ASP A 644 12.46 18.33 -3.06
C ASP A 644 12.77 17.62 -1.72
N SER A 645 11.75 17.14 -1.00
CA SER A 645 11.92 16.32 0.20
C SER A 645 12.09 14.83 -0.13
N TYR A 646 12.37 14.01 0.88
CA TYR A 646 12.41 12.55 0.74
C TYR A 646 11.76 11.85 1.93
N THR A 647 10.99 10.80 1.66
CA THR A 647 10.49 9.84 2.66
C THR A 647 11.41 8.62 2.70
N ILE A 648 11.78 8.18 3.91
CA ILE A 648 12.54 6.93 4.13
C ILE A 648 11.58 5.81 4.49
N ASN A 649 11.50 4.80 3.61
CA ASN A 649 10.64 3.64 3.78
C ASN A 649 11.47 2.42 4.19
N VAL A 650 11.09 1.74 5.27
CA VAL A 650 11.72 0.47 5.66
C VAL A 650 11.18 -0.64 4.76
N THR A 651 12.05 -1.32 4.02
CA THR A 651 11.68 -2.42 3.11
C THR A 651 11.95 -3.79 3.70
N GLN A 652 12.85 -3.87 4.69
CA GLN A 652 13.11 -5.06 5.49
C GLN A 652 13.53 -4.64 6.90
N GLU A 653 12.87 -5.19 7.93
CA GLU A 653 13.34 -5.05 9.31
C GLU A 653 14.44 -6.07 9.63
N ALA A 654 15.35 -5.70 10.54
CA ALA A 654 16.32 -6.65 11.08
C ALA A 654 15.62 -7.62 12.03
N SER A 655 15.93 -8.92 11.91
CA SER A 655 15.43 -9.95 12.84
C SER A 655 16.45 -11.07 13.08
N GLY A 656 17.74 -10.75 12.92
CA GLY A 656 18.83 -11.72 13.06
C GLY A 656 18.87 -12.31 14.46
N LYS A 657 18.79 -13.64 14.56
CA LYS A 657 18.70 -14.36 15.85
C LYS A 657 19.24 -15.78 15.79
N VAL A 658 19.58 -16.33 16.94
CA VAL A 658 19.64 -17.78 17.17
C VAL A 658 18.36 -18.20 17.90
N VAL A 659 17.81 -19.35 17.55
CA VAL A 659 16.57 -19.90 18.14
C VAL A 659 16.90 -21.25 18.77
N GLU A 660 16.70 -21.37 20.08
CA GLU A 660 16.95 -22.59 20.87
C GLU A 660 15.65 -23.40 21.04
N PHE A 661 15.74 -24.71 20.79
CA PHE A 661 14.71 -25.68 21.15
C PHE A 661 15.27 -26.67 22.17
N ASP A 662 14.39 -27.08 23.10
CA ASP A 662 14.54 -28.34 23.82
C ASP A 662 14.26 -29.49 22.85
N ALA A 663 15.27 -30.35 22.63
CA ALA A 663 15.20 -31.39 21.61
C ALA A 663 14.21 -32.51 22.02
N ASN A 664 14.24 -32.93 23.28
CA ASN A 664 13.42 -34.03 23.79
C ASN A 664 11.95 -33.61 24.00
N ALA A 665 11.69 -32.36 24.42
CA ALA A 665 10.34 -31.82 24.50
C ALA A 665 9.80 -31.26 23.16
N LYS A 666 10.66 -31.16 22.13
CA LYS A 666 10.37 -30.61 20.79
C LYS A 666 9.72 -29.22 20.87
N SER A 667 10.27 -28.35 21.72
CA SER A 667 9.66 -27.06 22.08
C SER A 667 10.67 -25.91 22.13
N LEU A 668 10.30 -24.76 21.54
CA LEU A 668 11.03 -23.50 21.61
C LEU A 668 11.25 -23.07 23.07
N THR A 669 12.50 -22.90 23.48
CA THR A 669 12.88 -22.42 24.82
C THR A 669 13.31 -20.96 24.80
N GLN A 670 14.14 -20.55 23.84
CA GLN A 670 14.75 -19.21 23.84
C GLN A 670 15.01 -18.64 22.44
N ASN A 671 14.98 -17.30 22.34
CA ASN A 671 15.49 -16.54 21.21
C ASN A 671 16.66 -15.67 21.69
N HIS A 672 17.81 -15.78 21.03
CA HIS A 672 18.99 -14.95 21.28
C HIS A 672 19.05 -13.90 20.16
N ASP A 673 18.73 -12.65 20.50
CA ASP A 673 18.59 -11.55 19.56
C ASP A 673 19.95 -10.91 19.23
N TYR A 674 20.29 -10.77 17.94
CA TYR A 674 21.54 -10.15 17.49
C TYR A 674 21.35 -8.70 17.01
N THR A 675 20.11 -8.20 16.94
CA THR A 675 19.81 -6.87 16.39
C THR A 675 20.39 -5.73 17.24
N GLY A 676 20.60 -5.97 18.54
CA GLY A 676 21.24 -5.03 19.48
C GLY A 676 22.77 -4.91 19.36
N LEU A 677 23.43 -5.65 18.46
CA LEU A 677 24.86 -5.54 18.22
C LEU A 677 25.18 -4.33 17.32
N THR A 678 26.25 -3.59 17.63
CA THR A 678 26.64 -2.37 16.89
C THR A 678 27.15 -2.72 15.48
N ARG A 679 26.69 -2.00 14.45
CA ARG A 679 27.13 -2.19 13.06
C ARG A 679 28.63 -1.88 12.85
N ASN A 680 29.29 -2.63 11.97
CA ASN A 680 30.71 -2.46 11.63
C ASN A 680 31.02 -1.29 10.66
N ASP A 681 30.01 -0.48 10.29
CA ASP A 681 30.20 0.71 9.44
C ASP A 681 30.90 1.87 10.16
N GLY A 682 30.89 1.88 11.49
CA GLY A 682 31.46 2.95 12.33
C GLY A 682 30.45 3.99 12.81
N SER A 683 29.15 3.80 12.54
CA SER A 683 28.07 4.70 13.01
C SER A 683 27.89 4.72 14.52
N GLY A 684 28.19 3.61 15.21
CA GLY A 684 27.83 3.41 16.62
C GLY A 684 26.35 3.05 16.83
N LEU A 685 25.62 2.74 15.75
CA LEU A 685 24.22 2.31 15.77
C LEU A 685 24.11 0.78 15.72
N THR A 686 23.02 0.25 16.28
CA THR A 686 22.68 -1.18 16.25
C THR A 686 22.04 -1.59 14.93
N ASP A 687 21.72 -2.87 14.73
CA ASP A 687 21.06 -3.30 13.49
C ASP A 687 19.56 -2.98 13.43
N ALA A 688 18.94 -2.69 14.58
CA ALA A 688 17.55 -2.21 14.65
C ALA A 688 17.41 -0.70 14.32
N ASP A 689 18.48 0.09 14.48
CA ASP A 689 18.45 1.54 14.28
C ASP A 689 18.33 1.94 12.78
N PRO A 690 17.67 3.06 12.45
CA PRO A 690 17.58 3.55 11.08
C PRO A 690 18.94 3.99 10.51
N PHE A 691 19.06 4.11 9.19
CA PHE A 691 20.29 4.66 8.59
C PHE A 691 20.32 6.19 8.66
N ASP A 692 21.53 6.77 8.78
CA ASP A 692 21.72 8.20 8.53
C ASP A 692 21.70 8.45 7.01
N TRP A 693 20.67 9.17 6.55
CA TRP A 693 20.53 9.59 5.16
C TRP A 693 21.05 11.02 4.89
N SER A 694 21.49 11.76 5.93
CA SER A 694 21.83 13.18 5.82
C SER A 694 23.15 13.48 5.09
N ASN A 695 24.01 12.46 4.91
CA ASN A 695 25.31 12.56 4.24
C ASN A 695 25.46 11.60 3.05
N VAL A 696 24.33 11.15 2.49
CA VAL A 696 24.25 10.16 1.40
C VAL A 696 24.15 10.88 0.04
N GLU A 697 24.81 10.36 -0.99
CA GLU A 697 24.78 10.94 -2.35
C GLU A 697 23.39 10.74 -2.99
N ASP A 698 22.90 11.73 -3.74
CA ASP A 698 21.49 11.79 -4.14
C ASP A 698 21.03 10.70 -5.13
N ASP A 699 21.96 10.00 -5.79
CA ASP A 699 21.69 8.85 -6.65
C ASP A 699 21.54 7.52 -5.87
N VAL A 700 21.80 7.52 -4.56
CA VAL A 700 21.58 6.36 -3.69
C VAL A 700 20.11 6.30 -3.26
N THR A 701 19.39 5.32 -3.80
CA THR A 701 17.95 5.09 -3.51
C THR A 701 17.69 4.01 -2.46
N SER A 702 18.72 3.27 -2.00
CA SER A 702 18.58 2.20 -1.00
C SER A 702 19.82 2.04 -0.11
N GLN A 703 19.60 1.74 1.17
CA GLN A 703 20.64 1.31 2.12
C GLN A 703 20.28 -0.05 2.75
N SER A 704 21.30 -0.84 3.13
CA SER A 704 21.11 -2.17 3.70
C SER A 704 22.30 -2.60 4.57
N SER A 705 22.02 -3.16 5.74
CA SER A 705 23.04 -3.54 6.73
C SER A 705 23.58 -4.95 6.55
N MET A 706 23.18 -5.67 5.50
CA MET A 706 23.64 -7.02 5.13
C MET A 706 25.16 -7.26 5.25
N ARG A 707 25.96 -6.20 5.16
CA ARG A 707 27.45 -6.23 5.20
C ARG A 707 28.05 -5.61 6.47
N THR A 708 27.22 -5.00 7.30
CA THR A 708 27.61 -4.25 8.52
C THR A 708 27.02 -4.83 9.80
N THR A 709 25.93 -5.61 9.71
CA THR A 709 25.33 -6.41 10.78
C THR A 709 26.22 -7.56 11.25
N PHE A 710 25.86 -8.13 12.40
CA PHE A 710 26.46 -9.33 13.00
C PHE A 710 25.50 -10.54 13.00
N SER A 711 24.44 -10.54 12.16
CA SER A 711 23.47 -11.64 12.11
C SER A 711 24.14 -13.02 11.94
N PRO A 712 23.64 -14.07 12.62
CA PRO A 712 24.27 -15.40 12.62
C PRO A 712 23.96 -16.18 11.34
N TYR A 713 24.92 -16.96 10.85
CA TYR A 713 24.85 -17.74 9.61
C TYR A 713 25.36 -19.17 9.80
N GLY A 714 26.57 -19.30 10.37
CA GLY A 714 27.12 -20.57 10.85
C GLY A 714 26.95 -20.63 12.37
N ILE A 715 26.83 -21.85 12.90
CA ILE A 715 26.73 -22.11 14.35
C ILE A 715 27.42 -23.41 14.71
N ALA A 716 28.00 -23.45 15.91
CA ALA A 716 28.40 -24.65 16.64
C ALA A 716 28.30 -24.35 18.15
N VAL A 717 28.34 -25.38 19.00
CA VAL A 717 28.21 -25.26 20.46
C VAL A 717 29.32 -26.10 21.12
N ASP A 718 29.75 -25.67 22.30
CA ASP A 718 30.47 -26.48 23.29
C ASP A 718 29.51 -26.69 24.48
N GLY A 719 28.89 -27.87 24.56
CA GLY A 719 27.91 -28.22 25.58
C GLY A 719 28.54 -28.34 26.97
N LYS A 720 29.82 -28.69 27.02
CA LYS A 720 30.60 -28.94 28.24
C LYS A 720 31.07 -27.64 28.91
N LEU A 721 31.24 -26.56 28.15
CA LEU A 721 31.67 -25.25 28.65
C LEU A 721 30.50 -24.31 28.96
N ASP A 722 30.46 -23.82 30.20
CA ASP A 722 29.46 -22.86 30.72
C ASP A 722 27.99 -23.26 30.44
N GLY A 723 27.76 -24.57 30.26
CA GLY A 723 26.46 -25.21 29.97
C GLY A 723 25.83 -24.70 28.68
N GLY A 724 26.54 -24.89 27.56
CA GLY A 724 26.16 -24.44 26.22
C GLY A 724 26.84 -23.14 25.81
N THR A 725 28.12 -23.19 25.42
CA THR A 725 28.83 -22.04 24.82
C THR A 725 28.61 -22.01 23.31
N ILE A 726 27.82 -21.06 22.84
CA ILE A 726 27.45 -20.89 21.43
C ILE A 726 28.54 -20.09 20.69
N VAL A 727 28.93 -20.59 19.52
CA VAL A 727 29.81 -19.91 18.56
C VAL A 727 29.03 -19.67 17.26
N THR A 728 28.96 -18.44 16.75
CA THR A 728 28.35 -18.16 15.43
C THR A 728 29.25 -17.36 14.49
N THR A 729 29.02 -17.49 13.18
CA THR A 729 29.71 -16.70 12.12
C THR A 729 28.74 -15.79 11.36
N THR A 730 29.24 -14.67 10.82
CA THR A 730 28.52 -13.81 9.85
C THR A 730 29.20 -13.86 8.48
N ALA A 731 28.53 -14.44 7.47
CA ALA A 731 29.16 -14.84 6.20
C ALA A 731 29.27 -13.76 5.09
N ARG A 732 28.90 -12.51 5.37
CA ARG A 732 28.98 -11.36 4.45
C ARG A 732 29.76 -10.22 5.10
N ALA A 733 30.49 -9.46 4.29
CA ALA A 733 31.39 -8.39 4.71
C ALA A 733 31.28 -7.18 3.77
N ARG A 734 31.82 -6.04 4.17
CA ARG A 734 31.91 -4.80 3.37
C ARG A 734 32.76 -5.04 2.11
N ASP A 735 32.32 -4.54 0.95
CA ASP A 735 33.08 -4.72 -0.30
C ASP A 735 34.42 -3.97 -0.26
N GLY A 736 35.46 -4.57 -0.85
CA GLY A 736 36.78 -3.95 -0.99
C GLY A 736 37.70 -4.05 0.24
N GLN A 737 37.25 -4.63 1.35
CA GLN A 737 38.06 -4.94 2.54
C GLN A 737 38.04 -6.44 2.84
N TYR A 738 38.84 -6.88 3.81
CA TYR A 738 38.63 -8.18 4.46
C TYR A 738 37.41 -8.07 5.41
N GLY A 739 37.13 -9.12 6.17
CA GLY A 739 36.08 -9.08 7.19
C GLY A 739 35.10 -10.25 7.15
N GLY A 740 34.16 -10.18 8.08
CA GLY A 740 33.46 -11.31 8.66
C GLY A 740 33.61 -11.23 10.17
N ALA A 741 32.70 -11.86 10.91
CA ALA A 741 32.68 -11.82 12.36
C ALA A 741 32.40 -13.20 12.94
N VAL A 742 32.88 -13.40 14.17
CA VAL A 742 32.49 -14.50 15.05
C VAL A 742 31.91 -13.91 16.33
N VAL A 743 30.93 -14.56 16.93
CA VAL A 743 30.38 -14.23 18.26
C VAL A 743 30.48 -15.47 19.15
N VAL A 744 30.96 -15.32 20.39
CA VAL A 744 31.14 -16.43 21.36
C VAL A 744 30.54 -16.03 22.71
N TYR A 745 29.49 -16.73 23.16
CA TYR A 745 28.72 -16.40 24.37
C TYR A 745 28.10 -17.67 24.98
N SER A 746 27.75 -17.67 26.27
CA SER A 746 26.95 -18.77 26.85
C SER A 746 25.48 -18.58 26.49
N ALA A 747 24.78 -19.67 26.14
CA ALA A 747 23.33 -19.69 25.97
C ALA A 747 22.61 -19.14 27.21
N GLN A 748 23.16 -19.40 28.40
CA GLN A 748 22.60 -19.02 29.70
C GLN A 748 22.70 -17.51 29.99
N ASP A 749 23.64 -16.80 29.36
CA ASP A 749 23.75 -15.33 29.47
C ASP A 749 22.71 -14.59 28.61
N GLY A 750 22.06 -15.28 27.67
CA GLY A 750 20.94 -14.77 26.89
C GLY A 750 21.32 -14.30 25.49
N ALA A 751 20.99 -13.05 25.17
CA ALA A 751 21.34 -12.42 23.88
C ALA A 751 22.80 -11.95 23.89
N PRO A 752 23.57 -12.14 22.80
CA PRO A 752 24.97 -11.72 22.75
C PRO A 752 25.13 -10.19 22.82
N THR A 753 26.28 -9.75 23.30
CA THR A 753 26.63 -8.34 23.45
C THR A 753 27.81 -7.95 22.57
N ASP A 754 28.07 -6.64 22.49
CA ASP A 754 29.21 -6.09 21.74
C ASP A 754 30.59 -6.60 22.21
N ALA A 755 30.68 -7.17 23.42
CA ALA A 755 31.89 -7.74 24.02
C ALA A 755 32.15 -9.21 23.63
N ASP A 756 31.12 -9.92 23.17
CA ASP A 756 31.18 -11.33 22.76
C ASP A 756 31.67 -11.49 21.31
N ARG A 757 31.84 -10.36 20.61
CA ARG A 757 32.24 -10.29 19.20
C ARG A 757 33.75 -10.37 19.01
N ILE A 758 34.14 -11.03 17.92
CA ILE A 758 35.51 -11.21 17.47
C ILE A 758 35.52 -10.84 15.98
N PHE A 759 36.24 -9.78 15.59
CA PHE A 759 36.29 -9.32 14.20
C PHE A 759 37.58 -8.56 13.85
N GLU A 760 38.12 -7.76 14.78
CA GLU A 760 39.37 -7.02 14.61
C GLU A 760 40.30 -7.14 15.82
N TRP A 761 41.59 -6.86 15.59
CA TRP A 761 42.63 -6.70 16.59
C TRP A 761 42.67 -5.25 17.15
N GLU A 762 43.38 -5.03 18.26
CA GLU A 762 43.55 -3.69 18.90
C GLU A 762 44.06 -2.56 17.97
N ASP A 763 44.63 -2.88 16.81
CA ASP A 763 45.15 -1.94 15.82
C ASP A 763 44.21 -1.71 14.62
N GLY A 764 42.99 -2.26 14.66
CA GLY A 764 41.99 -2.18 13.59
C GLY A 764 42.29 -3.06 12.39
N SER A 765 43.28 -3.96 12.47
CA SER A 765 43.44 -5.02 11.45
C SER A 765 42.45 -6.17 11.70
N GLN A 766 41.94 -6.77 10.64
CA GLN A 766 40.82 -7.72 10.72
C GLN A 766 41.32 -9.16 10.99
N ILE A 767 40.54 -9.95 11.73
CA ILE A 767 40.84 -11.34 12.11
C ILE A 767 40.32 -12.34 11.05
N PHE A 768 39.27 -11.97 10.32
CA PHE A 768 38.49 -12.90 9.50
C PHE A 768 38.34 -12.43 8.05
N SER A 769 38.15 -13.38 7.13
CA SER A 769 37.80 -13.09 5.72
C SER A 769 36.80 -14.09 5.17
N GLY A 770 35.54 -13.63 5.05
CA GLY A 770 34.45 -14.38 4.43
C GLY A 770 34.15 -15.71 5.12
N VAL A 771 34.04 -15.69 6.46
CA VAL A 771 33.84 -16.88 7.30
C VAL A 771 32.62 -17.71 6.90
N ARG A 772 32.69 -19.03 7.13
CA ARG A 772 31.65 -20.00 6.77
C ARG A 772 31.29 -20.95 7.93
N ARG A 773 31.84 -22.15 7.93
CA ARG A 773 31.58 -23.19 8.93
C ARG A 773 32.52 -23.09 10.13
N ILE A 774 32.01 -23.59 11.25
CA ILE A 774 32.70 -23.80 12.53
C ILE A 774 32.69 -25.31 12.81
N ALA A 775 33.70 -25.82 13.49
CA ALA A 775 33.62 -27.04 14.29
C ALA A 775 34.23 -26.78 15.67
N VAL A 776 33.81 -27.55 16.68
CA VAL A 776 34.24 -27.43 18.07
C VAL A 776 35.02 -28.69 18.48
N ASP A 777 35.89 -28.52 19.45
CA ASP A 777 36.58 -29.55 20.23
C ASP A 777 36.25 -29.27 21.71
N GLU A 778 35.27 -29.97 22.24
CA GLU A 778 34.74 -29.80 23.60
C GLU A 778 35.66 -30.42 24.65
N THR A 779 36.51 -31.37 24.25
CA THR A 779 37.57 -31.94 25.10
C THR A 779 38.64 -30.90 25.43
N ASN A 780 38.95 -29.97 24.52
CA ASN A 780 39.94 -28.91 24.72
C ASN A 780 39.35 -27.49 24.81
N HIS A 781 38.03 -27.34 24.66
CA HIS A 781 37.30 -26.07 24.58
C HIS A 781 37.80 -25.12 23.46
N LEU A 782 37.97 -25.67 22.26
CA LEU A 782 38.48 -24.94 21.09
C LEU A 782 37.43 -24.88 19.97
N ALA A 783 37.44 -23.79 19.17
CA ALA A 783 36.67 -23.71 17.94
C ALA A 783 37.56 -23.41 16.72
N TYR A 784 37.25 -24.08 15.61
CA TYR A 784 37.97 -24.00 14.35
C TYR A 784 37.06 -23.37 13.30
N ILE A 785 37.36 -22.13 12.88
CA ILE A 785 36.53 -21.34 11.94
C ILE A 785 37.19 -21.24 10.56
N THR A 786 36.44 -21.62 9.53
CA THR A 786 36.86 -21.54 8.12
C THR A 786 36.78 -20.13 7.54
N ASN A 787 37.82 -19.70 6.81
CA ASN A 787 37.91 -18.42 6.11
C ASN A 787 38.14 -18.62 4.61
N LEU A 788 37.37 -17.90 3.78
CA LEU A 788 37.47 -17.94 2.32
C LEU A 788 38.64 -17.12 1.74
N GLY A 789 39.26 -16.21 2.50
CA GLY A 789 40.49 -15.51 2.12
C GLY A 789 40.48 -14.93 0.70
N ASN A 790 41.53 -15.23 -0.09
CA ASN A 790 41.69 -14.75 -1.46
C ASN A 790 40.55 -15.11 -2.44
N SER A 791 39.65 -16.05 -2.11
CA SER A 791 38.42 -16.28 -2.87
C SER A 791 37.47 -15.07 -2.88
N ARG A 792 37.69 -14.08 -2.02
CA ARG A 792 37.00 -12.77 -2.03
C ARG A 792 37.73 -11.70 -2.87
N GLY A 793 38.78 -12.06 -3.59
CA GLY A 793 39.50 -11.20 -4.56
C GLY A 793 40.78 -10.55 -4.05
N ASN A 794 41.04 -10.57 -2.74
CA ASN A 794 42.31 -10.19 -2.10
C ASN A 794 42.56 -11.13 -0.91
N GLY A 795 43.82 -11.49 -0.63
CA GLY A 795 44.20 -12.18 0.62
C GLY A 795 45.40 -13.12 0.52
N PRO A 796 45.77 -13.74 1.67
CA PRO A 796 46.39 -15.05 1.66
C PRO A 796 45.39 -16.10 1.12
N ASP A 797 45.87 -17.33 0.90
CA ASP A 797 45.00 -18.50 0.66
C ASP A 797 44.03 -18.72 1.83
N GLY A 798 43.08 -19.66 1.67
CA GLY A 798 42.10 -19.97 2.71
C GLY A 798 42.75 -20.34 4.05
N TRP A 799 42.08 -20.11 5.18
CA TRP A 799 42.65 -20.43 6.49
C TRP A 799 41.64 -20.88 7.53
N ILE A 800 42.13 -21.59 8.55
CA ILE A 800 41.43 -21.84 9.80
C ILE A 800 41.90 -20.82 10.84
N THR A 801 40.95 -20.15 11.51
CA THR A 801 41.21 -19.44 12.76
C THR A 801 40.88 -20.38 13.91
N VAL A 802 41.80 -20.54 14.86
CA VAL A 802 41.61 -21.33 16.09
C VAL A 802 41.29 -20.39 17.25
N LEU A 803 40.18 -20.63 17.95
CA LEU A 803 39.75 -19.88 19.13
C LEU A 803 39.79 -20.76 20.39
N ASP A 804 40.15 -20.14 21.51
CA ASP A 804 39.95 -20.65 22.88
C ASP A 804 38.61 -20.15 23.40
N LEU A 805 37.67 -21.06 23.63
CA LEU A 805 36.31 -20.74 24.07
C LEU A 805 36.22 -20.35 25.55
N THR A 806 37.28 -20.56 26.34
CA THR A 806 37.37 -20.04 27.72
C THR A 806 37.71 -18.54 27.77
N LYS A 807 37.90 -17.90 26.61
CA LYS A 807 38.18 -16.47 26.45
C LYS A 807 37.11 -15.76 25.61
N ARG A 808 37.19 -14.42 25.54
CA ARG A 808 36.30 -13.56 24.73
C ARG A 808 37.12 -12.50 23.98
N GLY A 809 36.53 -11.90 22.95
CA GLY A 809 37.20 -10.92 22.08
C GLY A 809 38.46 -11.48 21.41
N ALA A 810 39.36 -10.59 20.96
CA ALA A 810 40.57 -10.97 20.23
C ALA A 810 41.59 -11.80 21.03
N GLU A 811 41.51 -11.83 22.38
CA GLU A 811 42.37 -12.69 23.21
C GLU A 811 42.09 -14.19 23.04
N SER A 812 40.91 -14.55 22.52
CA SER A 812 40.55 -15.95 22.20
C SER A 812 41.36 -16.54 21.03
N VAL A 813 41.87 -15.71 20.11
CA VAL A 813 42.55 -16.21 18.91
C VAL A 813 43.91 -16.83 19.27
N LEU A 814 44.02 -18.15 19.11
CA LEU A 814 45.24 -18.92 19.41
C LEU A 814 46.16 -19.07 18.20
N ALA A 815 45.59 -19.24 17.01
CA ALA A 815 46.35 -19.47 15.78
C ALA A 815 45.54 -19.10 14.54
N GLN A 816 46.24 -18.82 13.44
CA GLN A 816 45.70 -18.82 12.09
C GLN A 816 46.55 -19.76 11.23
N ILE A 817 45.91 -20.69 10.53
CA ILE A 817 46.56 -21.80 9.83
C ILE A 817 46.12 -21.79 8.38
N THR A 818 47.03 -21.43 7.47
CA THR A 818 46.75 -21.41 6.03
C THR A 818 46.54 -22.83 5.50
N VAL A 819 45.49 -22.99 4.69
CA VAL A 819 45.20 -24.18 3.89
C VAL A 819 45.90 -24.01 2.53
N PRO A 820 47.03 -24.69 2.29
CA PRO A 820 47.86 -24.43 1.12
C PRO A 820 47.18 -24.84 -0.19
N ASP A 821 47.40 -24.08 -1.26
CA ASP A 821 46.79 -24.24 -2.60
C ASP A 821 45.24 -24.19 -2.64
N ALA A 822 44.56 -24.01 -1.49
CA ALA A 822 43.13 -23.84 -1.41
C ALA A 822 42.74 -22.36 -1.55
N ALA A 823 42.04 -22.03 -2.65
CA ALA A 823 41.43 -20.72 -2.85
C ALA A 823 40.22 -20.53 -1.91
N GLY A 824 40.47 -20.41 -0.61
CA GLY A 824 39.48 -20.38 0.47
C GLY A 824 39.30 -21.72 1.21
N ALA A 825 38.95 -21.67 2.48
CA ALA A 825 38.46 -22.80 3.28
C ALA A 825 36.95 -22.66 3.50
N VAL A 826 36.19 -23.77 3.50
CA VAL A 826 34.72 -23.72 3.48
C VAL A 826 34.01 -24.74 4.37
N GLY A 827 34.66 -25.87 4.67
CA GLY A 827 34.15 -26.90 5.59
C GLY A 827 35.22 -27.32 6.59
N VAL A 828 34.80 -27.77 7.77
CA VAL A 828 35.67 -28.21 8.86
C VAL A 828 34.95 -29.24 9.73
N ALA A 829 35.68 -30.22 10.24
CA ALA A 829 35.24 -31.23 11.21
C ALA A 829 36.41 -31.58 12.15
N VAL A 830 36.12 -32.17 13.31
CA VAL A 830 37.12 -32.51 14.34
C VAL A 830 37.01 -33.99 14.72
N ASP A 831 38.15 -34.62 14.96
CA ASP A 831 38.30 -35.92 15.61
C ASP A 831 39.01 -35.70 16.96
N GLU A 832 38.23 -35.45 18.01
CA GLU A 832 38.74 -35.08 19.34
C GLU A 832 39.63 -36.19 19.92
N ALA A 833 39.30 -37.46 19.67
CA ALA A 833 39.99 -38.61 20.23
C ALA A 833 41.47 -38.68 19.82
N ASN A 834 41.83 -38.15 18.64
CA ASN A 834 43.20 -38.04 18.16
C ASN A 834 43.71 -36.60 18.08
N ASN A 835 42.86 -35.59 18.36
CA ASN A 835 43.10 -34.16 18.18
C ASN A 835 43.52 -33.83 16.73
N LEU A 836 42.68 -34.26 15.78
CA LEU A 836 42.86 -34.04 14.34
C LEU A 836 41.72 -33.19 13.77
N ILE A 837 42.04 -32.18 12.96
CA ILE A 837 41.06 -31.24 12.40
C ILE A 837 41.06 -31.34 10.88
N TYR A 838 39.95 -31.77 10.31
CA TYR A 838 39.78 -31.99 8.88
C TYR A 838 39.16 -30.76 8.21
N VAL A 839 39.73 -30.32 7.08
CA VAL A 839 39.39 -29.03 6.45
C VAL A 839 39.17 -29.19 4.95
N GLY A 840 38.06 -28.64 4.45
CA GLY A 840 37.72 -28.61 3.03
C GLY A 840 38.15 -27.30 2.35
N GLY A 841 38.97 -27.42 1.30
CA GLY A 841 39.38 -26.30 0.45
C GLY A 841 38.31 -25.96 -0.59
N TYR A 842 37.93 -24.69 -0.73
CA TYR A 842 36.77 -24.25 -1.51
C TYR A 842 36.85 -24.62 -3.01
N ALA A 843 38.03 -24.53 -3.62
CA ALA A 843 38.31 -24.98 -4.99
C ALA A 843 38.64 -26.50 -5.10
N GLY A 844 38.39 -27.26 -4.02
CA GLY A 844 38.67 -28.69 -3.90
C GLY A 844 39.84 -29.02 -2.96
N GLY A 845 39.96 -30.31 -2.67
CA GLY A 845 40.95 -30.88 -1.76
C GLY A 845 40.51 -30.94 -0.28
N LEU A 846 40.95 -32.00 0.39
CA LEU A 846 40.78 -32.24 1.82
C LEU A 846 42.14 -32.16 2.52
N TYR A 847 42.17 -31.60 3.71
CA TYR A 847 43.38 -31.37 4.51
C TYR A 847 43.13 -31.85 5.95
N VAL A 848 44.20 -32.20 6.66
CA VAL A 848 44.16 -32.49 8.10
C VAL A 848 45.21 -31.65 8.82
N ILE A 849 44.87 -31.15 10.01
CA ILE A 849 45.76 -30.45 10.93
C ILE A 849 45.95 -31.34 12.16
N ASP A 850 47.21 -31.60 12.55
CA ASP A 850 47.55 -32.18 13.85
C ASP A 850 47.44 -31.09 14.92
N GLY A 851 46.39 -31.13 15.74
CA GLY A 851 46.15 -30.15 16.80
C GLY A 851 47.26 -30.13 17.86
N ASN A 852 47.98 -31.24 18.03
CA ASN A 852 49.11 -31.35 18.95
C ASN A 852 50.38 -30.65 18.42
N ALA A 853 50.40 -30.32 17.12
CA ALA A 853 51.49 -29.62 16.45
C ALA A 853 51.26 -28.10 16.30
N ILE A 854 50.11 -27.58 16.76
CA ILE A 854 49.79 -26.14 16.66
C ILE A 854 50.67 -25.32 17.62
N ASP A 855 51.46 -24.41 17.05
CA ASP A 855 52.20 -23.39 17.78
C ASP A 855 51.37 -22.10 17.88
N THR A 856 51.08 -21.69 19.11
CA THR A 856 50.24 -20.54 19.47
C THR A 856 51.05 -19.32 19.91
N SER A 857 52.37 -19.32 19.69
CA SER A 857 53.27 -18.24 20.13
C SER A 857 53.17 -16.93 19.34
N ASP A 858 52.56 -16.95 18.15
CA ASP A 858 52.13 -15.77 17.40
C ASP A 858 50.79 -16.04 16.67
N PRO A 859 49.64 -15.68 17.25
CA PRO A 859 48.32 -15.95 16.68
C PRO A 859 48.02 -15.15 15.39
N ARG A 860 48.90 -14.21 15.01
CA ARG A 860 48.82 -13.46 13.74
C ARG A 860 49.63 -14.08 12.61
N SER A 861 50.43 -15.11 12.89
CA SER A 861 51.35 -15.70 11.91
C SER A 861 50.74 -16.87 11.15
N PHE A 862 50.27 -16.60 9.93
CA PHE A 862 49.78 -17.59 8.98
C PHE A 862 50.81 -18.69 8.65
N ASP A 863 52.11 -18.33 8.60
CA ASP A 863 53.20 -19.24 8.22
C ASP A 863 53.66 -20.16 9.36
N LEU A 864 53.34 -19.83 10.62
CA LEU A 864 53.87 -20.53 11.80
C LEU A 864 53.46 -22.00 11.83
N ASN A 865 52.22 -22.28 11.42
CA ASN A 865 51.59 -23.59 11.51
C ASN A 865 51.62 -24.40 10.20
N ASN A 866 52.39 -23.95 9.19
CA ASN A 866 52.63 -24.67 7.93
C ASN A 866 53.23 -26.10 8.11
N GLY A 867 53.71 -26.45 9.31
CA GLY A 867 54.18 -27.79 9.64
C GLY A 867 53.16 -28.71 10.33
N ALA A 868 52.01 -28.17 10.76
CA ALA A 868 50.93 -28.92 11.42
C ALA A 868 49.86 -29.41 10.43
N ILE A 869 49.72 -28.75 9.27
CA ILE A 869 48.75 -29.08 8.23
C ILE A 869 49.34 -29.98 7.14
N THR A 870 48.57 -30.99 6.70
CA THR A 870 48.91 -31.92 5.61
C THR A 870 47.71 -32.07 4.67
N LYS A 871 47.95 -32.12 3.36
CA LYS A 871 46.91 -32.38 2.36
C LYS A 871 46.70 -33.89 2.19
N LEU A 872 45.44 -34.32 2.14
CA LEU A 872 45.04 -35.69 1.85
C LEU A 872 44.85 -35.82 0.32
N GLU A 873 45.95 -36.06 -0.38
CA GLU A 873 46.03 -35.99 -1.86
C GLU A 873 45.08 -36.95 -2.59
N ASP A 874 44.89 -38.15 -2.04
CA ASP A 874 44.07 -39.23 -2.62
C ASP A 874 42.66 -39.32 -1.97
N ALA A 875 42.21 -38.26 -1.28
CA ALA A 875 40.88 -38.18 -0.64
C ALA A 875 39.70 -38.00 -1.63
N GLY A 876 39.98 -37.78 -2.92
CA GLY A 876 38.98 -37.82 -4.00
C GLY A 876 37.97 -36.66 -4.07
N VAL A 877 38.01 -35.69 -3.15
CA VAL A 877 36.98 -34.65 -3.05
C VAL A 877 37.07 -33.56 -4.13
N GLY A 878 35.91 -33.20 -4.70
CA GLY A 878 35.70 -32.09 -5.63
C GLY A 878 35.47 -30.73 -4.94
N GLU A 879 34.85 -29.79 -5.67
CA GLU A 879 34.66 -28.39 -5.25
C GLU A 879 33.68 -28.22 -4.08
N ASN A 880 33.90 -27.17 -3.28
CA ASN A 880 33.12 -26.84 -2.08
C ASN A 880 32.92 -28.03 -1.10
N PRO A 881 33.98 -28.80 -0.76
CA PRO A 881 33.90 -29.99 0.08
C PRO A 881 33.67 -29.62 1.55
N ARG A 882 32.76 -30.35 2.19
CA ARG A 882 32.35 -30.14 3.58
C ARG A 882 32.38 -31.47 4.32
N PRO A 883 33.48 -31.76 5.06
CA PRO A 883 33.56 -32.97 5.85
C PRO A 883 32.61 -32.91 7.04
N THR A 884 32.05 -34.06 7.36
CA THR A 884 31.50 -34.44 8.67
C THR A 884 32.26 -35.67 9.12
N TYR A 885 32.71 -35.73 10.38
CA TYR A 885 33.44 -36.88 10.93
C TYR A 885 32.52 -37.72 11.81
N ASN A 886 32.50 -39.03 11.60
CA ASN A 886 31.86 -39.99 12.49
C ASN A 886 32.94 -40.83 13.20
N ALA A 887 32.91 -40.83 14.53
CA ALA A 887 33.94 -41.44 15.37
C ALA A 887 33.86 -42.98 15.42
N ASP A 888 32.66 -43.57 15.43
CA ASP A 888 32.47 -45.03 15.56
C ASP A 888 32.92 -45.78 14.31
N LEU A 889 32.56 -45.25 13.13
CA LEU A 889 33.01 -45.76 11.83
C LEU A 889 34.44 -45.30 11.51
N LYS A 890 34.95 -44.28 12.21
CA LYS A 890 36.18 -43.53 11.89
C LYS A 890 36.22 -43.07 10.44
N ARG A 891 35.17 -42.38 9.98
CA ARG A 891 34.99 -41.96 8.58
C ARG A 891 34.73 -40.48 8.46
N LEU A 892 35.20 -39.90 7.35
CA LEU A 892 34.78 -38.59 6.90
C LEU A 892 33.80 -38.76 5.74
N TYR A 893 32.61 -38.21 5.90
CA TYR A 893 31.60 -38.11 4.85
C TYR A 893 31.64 -36.67 4.31
N VAL A 894 32.06 -36.50 3.06
CA VAL A 894 32.35 -35.18 2.49
C VAL A 894 31.31 -34.79 1.44
N SER A 895 30.32 -34.01 1.88
CA SER A 895 29.32 -33.40 0.99
C SER A 895 29.93 -32.33 0.08
N GLN A 896 29.46 -32.26 -1.17
CA GLN A 896 30.06 -31.44 -2.23
C GLN A 896 28.99 -30.74 -3.08
N TRP A 897 29.09 -29.41 -3.16
CA TRP A 897 28.12 -28.58 -3.89
C TRP A 897 28.49 -28.46 -5.38
N ALA A 898 28.39 -29.57 -6.13
CA ALA A 898 28.85 -29.67 -7.53
C ALA A 898 27.73 -30.15 -8.50
N SER A 899 26.92 -29.22 -9.00
CA SER A 899 25.90 -29.56 -10.02
C SER A 899 26.54 -29.88 -11.38
N PRO A 900 26.13 -30.94 -12.11
CA PRO A 900 25.01 -31.86 -11.87
C PRO A 900 25.46 -33.30 -11.56
N GLN A 901 26.62 -33.48 -10.91
CA GLN A 901 27.13 -34.77 -10.42
C GLN A 901 27.69 -34.59 -9.00
N ALA A 902 26.84 -34.15 -8.09
CA ALA A 902 27.20 -34.03 -6.68
C ALA A 902 27.17 -35.42 -6.02
N ALA A 903 28.18 -35.68 -5.20
CA ALA A 903 28.39 -36.94 -4.53
C ALA A 903 28.91 -36.69 -3.10
N ILE A 904 28.80 -37.71 -2.26
CA ILE A 904 29.43 -37.75 -0.95
C ILE A 904 30.64 -38.67 -1.05
N SER A 905 31.84 -38.11 -0.91
CA SER A 905 33.06 -38.92 -0.84
C SER A 905 33.22 -39.47 0.57
N VAL A 906 33.36 -40.79 0.70
CA VAL A 906 33.69 -41.44 1.97
C VAL A 906 35.19 -41.65 2.04
N VAL A 907 35.83 -41.10 3.08
CA VAL A 907 37.29 -41.15 3.28
C VAL A 907 37.60 -41.90 4.57
N ASP A 908 38.60 -42.79 4.51
CA ASP A 908 39.12 -43.50 5.69
C ASP A 908 39.85 -42.51 6.61
N ALA A 909 39.34 -42.33 7.83
CA ALA A 909 39.83 -41.36 8.80
C ALA A 909 40.42 -42.02 10.06
N ASP A 910 40.67 -43.33 10.05
CA ASP A 910 41.36 -44.02 11.15
C ASP A 910 42.88 -43.81 11.07
N PRO A 911 43.53 -43.07 12.00
CA PRO A 911 44.97 -42.81 11.92
C PRO A 911 45.84 -44.05 12.11
N GLU A 912 45.28 -45.17 12.56
CA GLU A 912 45.97 -46.47 12.63
C GLU A 912 45.89 -47.29 11.32
N SER A 913 45.16 -46.81 10.31
CA SER A 913 44.89 -47.53 9.05
C SER A 913 45.97 -47.38 7.98
N ASP A 914 46.31 -48.48 7.29
CA ASP A 914 47.13 -48.48 6.06
C ASP A 914 46.47 -47.70 4.89
N THR A 915 45.17 -47.37 4.99
CA THR A 915 44.39 -46.61 4.00
C THR A 915 43.93 -45.22 4.48
N TYR A 916 44.48 -44.72 5.59
CA TYR A 916 44.16 -43.39 6.12
C TYR A 916 44.32 -42.28 5.05
N GLY A 917 43.30 -41.41 4.95
CA GLY A 917 43.25 -40.28 4.02
C GLY A 917 42.91 -40.63 2.58
N LEU A 918 42.63 -41.90 2.26
CA LEU A 918 42.18 -42.32 0.92
C LEU A 918 40.64 -42.26 0.82
N GLN A 919 40.13 -41.87 -0.34
CA GLN A 919 38.73 -42.16 -0.69
C GLN A 919 38.52 -43.67 -0.76
N ILE A 920 37.51 -44.17 -0.05
CA ILE A 920 37.12 -45.58 -0.07
C ILE A 920 35.80 -45.82 -0.81
N GLU A 921 34.93 -44.80 -0.92
CA GLU A 921 33.67 -44.89 -1.69
C GLU A 921 33.18 -43.53 -2.23
N GLU A 922 32.29 -43.56 -3.22
CA GLU A 922 31.59 -42.40 -3.80
C GLU A 922 30.06 -42.64 -3.84
N ILE A 923 29.31 -41.94 -2.98
CA ILE A 923 27.85 -42.09 -2.87
C ILE A 923 27.17 -41.03 -3.74
N ILE A 924 26.36 -41.46 -4.71
CA ILE A 924 25.63 -40.56 -5.61
C ILE A 924 24.31 -40.12 -4.97
N THR A 925 24.08 -38.82 -4.89
CA THR A 925 22.90 -38.17 -4.30
C THR A 925 22.49 -36.95 -5.14
N GLY A 926 21.76 -35.99 -4.57
CA GLY A 926 21.51 -34.68 -5.15
C GLY A 926 22.65 -33.67 -4.87
N PRO A 927 22.44 -32.35 -5.07
CA PRO A 927 23.35 -31.29 -4.64
C PRO A 927 23.34 -31.17 -3.11
N SER A 928 24.00 -32.12 -2.45
CA SER A 928 24.10 -32.18 -0.99
C SER A 928 24.80 -30.94 -0.43
N ASN A 929 24.13 -30.22 0.47
CA ASN A 929 24.67 -29.05 1.15
C ASN A 929 25.31 -29.41 2.51
N ALA A 930 24.82 -30.46 3.15
CA ALA A 930 25.31 -31.00 4.41
C ALA A 930 24.97 -32.50 4.50
N VAL A 931 25.75 -33.23 5.31
CA VAL A 931 25.51 -34.62 5.69
C VAL A 931 25.70 -34.79 7.19
N GLU A 932 24.97 -35.73 7.78
CA GLU A 932 25.15 -36.14 9.17
C GLU A 932 24.95 -37.66 9.33
N VAL A 933 25.57 -38.27 10.34
CA VAL A 933 25.66 -39.74 10.46
C VAL A 933 25.20 -40.24 11.83
N ASP A 934 24.15 -41.06 11.82
CA ASP A 934 23.76 -41.87 12.96
C ASP A 934 24.64 -43.13 13.00
N GLY A 935 25.58 -43.17 13.95
CA GLY A 935 26.53 -44.26 14.11
C GLY A 935 25.94 -45.54 14.70
N GLU A 936 24.84 -45.46 15.47
CA GLU A 936 24.22 -46.63 16.10
C GLU A 936 23.20 -47.29 15.18
N TYR A 937 22.39 -46.52 14.45
CA TYR A 937 21.50 -47.03 13.41
C TYR A 937 22.22 -47.33 12.10
N GLY A 938 23.44 -46.78 11.92
CA GLY A 938 24.25 -46.97 10.72
C GLY A 938 23.68 -46.23 9.50
N ILE A 939 23.09 -45.05 9.70
CA ILE A 939 22.42 -44.27 8.65
C ILE A 939 23.16 -42.94 8.38
N LEU A 940 23.44 -42.68 7.11
CA LEU A 940 23.93 -41.40 6.60
C LEU A 940 22.77 -40.59 6.02
N TYR A 941 22.56 -39.38 6.50
CA TYR A 941 21.54 -38.45 5.99
C TYR A 941 22.18 -37.33 5.15
N SER A 942 21.53 -36.94 4.05
CA SER A 942 21.98 -35.88 3.14
C SER A 942 20.90 -34.82 2.93
N ALA A 943 21.22 -33.55 3.19
CA ALA A 943 20.35 -32.41 2.93
C ALA A 943 20.51 -31.91 1.48
N ASN A 944 19.54 -32.21 0.62
CA ASN A 944 19.58 -31.88 -0.81
C ASN A 944 18.84 -30.55 -1.06
N LEU A 945 19.49 -29.44 -0.72
CA LEU A 945 18.94 -28.06 -0.75
C LEU A 945 18.20 -27.68 -2.04
N GLY A 946 18.66 -28.17 -3.19
CA GLY A 946 18.06 -27.86 -4.49
C GLY A 946 16.78 -28.63 -4.80
N ASP A 947 16.54 -29.76 -4.13
CA ASP A 947 15.49 -30.72 -4.45
C ASP A 947 14.42 -30.83 -3.33
N GLN A 948 14.59 -30.10 -2.21
CA GLN A 948 13.67 -30.02 -1.07
C GLN A 948 13.42 -31.37 -0.38
N GLU A 949 14.51 -32.11 -0.15
CA GLU A 949 14.48 -33.44 0.45
C GLU A 949 15.68 -33.69 1.40
N VAL A 950 15.49 -34.64 2.31
CA VAL A 950 16.55 -35.38 2.98
C VAL A 950 16.56 -36.81 2.43
N VAL A 951 17.75 -37.31 2.07
CA VAL A 951 17.93 -38.71 1.62
C VAL A 951 18.76 -39.47 2.64
N ALA A 952 18.28 -40.64 3.04
CA ALA A 952 18.94 -41.56 3.97
C ALA A 952 19.60 -42.72 3.21
N PHE A 953 20.83 -43.05 3.59
CA PHE A 953 21.66 -44.11 3.02
C PHE A 953 22.15 -45.05 4.12
N ASP A 954 22.27 -46.34 3.79
CA ASP A 954 22.89 -47.35 4.64
C ASP A 954 24.43 -47.18 4.64
N THR A 955 25.09 -47.27 5.80
CA THR A 955 26.54 -46.98 5.92
C THR A 955 27.48 -48.16 5.62
N GLU A 956 26.97 -49.39 5.42
CA GLU A 956 27.79 -50.54 4.96
C GLU A 956 27.70 -50.73 3.44
N THR A 957 26.50 -50.56 2.88
CA THR A 957 26.16 -50.84 1.48
C THR A 957 26.08 -49.60 0.60
N HIS A 958 25.83 -48.42 1.19
CA HIS A 958 25.63 -47.14 0.51
C HIS A 958 24.42 -47.09 -0.44
N GLU A 959 23.47 -48.02 -0.30
CA GLU A 959 22.17 -47.96 -0.99
C GLU A 959 21.21 -47.00 -0.28
N VAL A 960 20.28 -46.39 -1.03
CA VAL A 960 19.26 -45.47 -0.49
C VAL A 960 18.24 -46.27 0.31
N LEU A 961 18.07 -45.91 1.58
CA LEU A 961 17.05 -46.49 2.46
C LEU A 961 15.68 -45.82 2.24
N PHE A 962 15.65 -44.49 2.26
CA PHE A 962 14.44 -43.69 2.04
C PHE A 962 14.75 -42.23 1.69
N THR A 963 13.75 -41.54 1.15
CA THR A 963 13.78 -40.10 0.81
C THR A 963 12.58 -39.42 1.47
N VAL A 964 12.83 -38.28 2.13
CA VAL A 964 11.84 -37.52 2.89
C VAL A 964 11.75 -36.09 2.34
N PRO A 965 10.59 -35.64 1.81
CA PRO A 965 10.41 -34.26 1.38
C PRO A 965 10.32 -33.32 2.60
N THR A 966 10.88 -32.11 2.49
CA THR A 966 10.93 -31.12 3.58
C THR A 966 10.00 -29.93 3.34
N SER A 967 9.63 -29.21 4.41
CA SER A 967 8.75 -28.03 4.38
C SER A 967 9.41 -26.79 3.74
N GLY A 968 10.72 -26.82 3.53
CA GLY A 968 11.48 -25.83 2.78
C GLY A 968 12.71 -26.43 2.12
N ASN A 969 13.69 -25.59 1.78
CA ASN A 969 14.94 -26.07 1.20
C ASN A 969 15.87 -26.60 2.31
N ALA A 970 16.01 -27.93 2.43
CA ALA A 970 16.85 -28.58 3.43
C ALA A 970 18.33 -28.15 3.32
N LEU A 971 18.86 -27.43 4.31
CA LEU A 971 20.20 -26.85 4.28
C LEU A 971 21.20 -27.58 5.18
N ASN A 972 20.87 -27.79 6.45
CA ASN A 972 21.74 -28.46 7.42
C ASN A 972 20.93 -29.50 8.22
N ILE A 973 21.63 -30.48 8.77
CA ILE A 973 21.08 -31.55 9.61
C ILE A 973 21.78 -31.51 10.98
N GLY A 974 21.08 -31.99 12.00
CA GLY A 974 21.65 -32.47 13.26
C GLY A 974 20.81 -33.67 13.75
N ILE A 975 21.37 -34.54 14.57
CA ILE A 975 20.73 -35.77 15.03
C ILE A 975 20.76 -35.78 16.55
N ASN A 976 19.63 -36.08 17.19
CA ASN A 976 19.60 -36.41 18.62
C ASN A 976 20.08 -37.87 18.79
N PRO A 977 21.19 -38.15 19.47
CA PRO A 977 21.74 -39.51 19.59
C PRO A 977 20.92 -40.43 20.50
N ASP A 978 20.12 -39.88 21.42
CA ASP A 978 19.28 -40.64 22.37
C ASP A 978 17.90 -41.01 21.77
N THR A 979 17.41 -40.26 20.76
CA THR A 979 16.10 -40.49 20.13
C THR A 979 16.14 -40.80 18.63
N HIS A 980 17.29 -40.65 17.99
CA HIS A 980 17.49 -40.77 16.54
C HIS A 980 16.60 -39.81 15.71
N ASP A 981 16.17 -38.70 16.33
CA ASP A 981 15.45 -37.61 15.66
C ASP A 981 16.39 -36.76 14.82
N VAL A 982 16.13 -36.70 13.51
CA VAL A 982 16.89 -35.90 12.54
C VAL A 982 16.24 -34.53 12.36
N TRP A 983 16.89 -33.49 12.86
CA TRP A 983 16.44 -32.09 12.76
C TRP A 983 16.99 -31.44 11.49
N VAL A 984 16.16 -30.69 10.76
CA VAL A 984 16.50 -30.16 9.43
C VAL A 984 16.25 -28.65 9.35
N SER A 985 17.31 -27.86 9.13
CA SER A 985 17.15 -26.42 8.89
C SER A 985 16.69 -26.13 7.46
N ASN A 986 15.62 -25.34 7.33
CA ASN A 986 15.03 -24.96 6.06
C ASN A 986 15.41 -23.52 5.67
N PHE A 987 15.88 -23.35 4.44
CA PHE A 987 16.20 -22.04 3.86
C PHE A 987 15.06 -21.48 2.98
N SER A 988 15.02 -20.15 2.85
CA SER A 988 14.08 -19.37 2.02
C SER A 988 12.64 -19.26 2.54
N ASN A 989 12.49 -18.65 3.73
CA ASN A 989 11.22 -18.18 4.31
C ASN A 989 10.18 -19.28 4.57
N SER A 990 10.60 -20.45 5.07
CA SER A 990 9.67 -21.47 5.57
C SER A 990 8.98 -21.05 6.88
N GLY A 991 9.69 -20.32 7.76
CA GLY A 991 9.26 -20.09 9.14
C GLY A 991 9.27 -21.36 10.01
N ILE A 992 9.70 -22.49 9.46
CA ILE A 992 9.42 -23.86 9.91
C ILE A 992 10.68 -24.73 9.82
N THR A 993 10.95 -25.50 10.88
CA THR A 993 11.92 -26.60 10.90
C THR A 993 11.20 -27.95 10.79
N ASP A 994 11.85 -28.96 10.22
CA ASP A 994 11.33 -30.33 10.18
C ASP A 994 12.15 -31.26 11.07
N ILE A 995 11.46 -32.23 11.68
CA ILE A 995 12.04 -33.30 12.50
C ILE A 995 11.60 -34.63 11.89
N ILE A 996 12.55 -35.48 11.54
CA ILE A 996 12.30 -36.81 10.99
C ILE A 996 12.62 -37.83 12.08
N SER A 997 11.59 -38.45 12.67
CA SER A 997 11.73 -39.52 13.66
C SER A 997 11.86 -40.85 12.92
N VAL A 998 13.02 -41.51 13.00
CA VAL A 998 13.31 -42.77 12.27
C VAL A 998 13.28 -43.97 13.22
N LYS A 999 12.69 -45.09 12.78
CA LYS A 999 12.54 -46.32 13.59
C LYS A 999 12.69 -47.59 12.73
N PRO A 1000 13.32 -48.66 13.24
CA PRO A 1000 13.35 -49.97 12.55
C PRO A 1000 11.95 -50.55 12.33
N ALA A 1001 11.73 -51.23 11.20
CA ALA A 1001 10.44 -51.79 10.83
C ALA A 1001 10.04 -53.00 11.69
N GLY A 1002 9.32 -52.76 12.79
CA GLY A 1002 8.73 -53.81 13.61
C GLY A 1002 8.57 -53.50 15.10
N GLU A 1003 9.05 -52.36 15.58
CA GLU A 1003 8.86 -51.94 16.98
C GLU A 1003 7.52 -51.22 17.17
N GLU A 1004 6.60 -51.84 17.92
CA GLU A 1004 5.36 -51.18 18.37
C GLU A 1004 5.64 -50.24 19.55
N GLU A 1005 5.01 -49.06 19.59
CA GLU A 1005 5.26 -48.07 20.64
C GLU A 1005 4.89 -48.59 22.05
N PRO A 1006 5.71 -48.32 23.08
CA PRO A 1006 5.45 -48.74 24.46
C PRO A 1006 4.38 -47.87 25.14
N GLY A 1007 3.13 -47.96 24.68
CA GLY A 1007 1.95 -47.68 25.51
C GLY A 1007 0.99 -46.58 25.04
N LYS A 1008 0.19 -46.87 24.01
CA LYS A 1008 -1.21 -46.40 23.97
C LYS A 1008 -2.12 -47.57 24.32
N GLY A 1009 -2.58 -47.61 25.57
CA GLY A 1009 -3.55 -48.61 26.02
C GLY A 1009 -4.93 -48.33 25.44
N ASP A 1010 -5.61 -49.38 24.95
CA ASP A 1010 -6.98 -49.28 24.42
C ASP A 1010 -7.99 -48.88 25.51
N GLU A 1011 -8.38 -47.60 25.57
CA GLU A 1011 -9.61 -47.18 26.25
C GLU A 1011 -10.85 -47.45 25.38
N ASN A 1012 -11.06 -48.71 25.03
CA ASN A 1012 -12.39 -49.25 24.72
C ASN A 1012 -12.68 -50.38 25.72
N GLY A 1013 -13.33 -50.03 26.82
CA GLY A 1013 -13.55 -50.95 27.93
C GLY A 1013 -14.55 -52.07 27.61
N ASP A 1014 -14.37 -53.20 28.28
CA ASP A 1014 -15.40 -54.22 28.42
C ASP A 1014 -15.49 -54.63 29.91
N GLU A 1015 -16.71 -54.81 30.42
CA GLU A 1015 -16.93 -55.14 31.82
C GLU A 1015 -16.66 -56.62 32.08
N ASN A 1016 -16.07 -56.94 33.26
CA ASN A 1016 -16.31 -58.11 34.14
C ASN A 1016 -15.03 -58.80 34.64
N GLY A 1017 -15.01 -59.13 35.94
CA GLY A 1017 -14.01 -60.02 36.55
C GLY A 1017 -13.58 -59.54 37.93
N ALA A 1018 -13.68 -60.40 38.95
CA ALA A 1018 -13.30 -60.09 40.32
C ALA A 1018 -12.36 -61.17 40.90
N GLU A 1019 -11.86 -60.89 42.11
CA GLU A 1019 -11.26 -61.81 43.10
C GLU A 1019 -9.72 -61.86 43.28
N ASN A 1020 -9.29 -61.25 44.40
CA ASN A 1020 -8.51 -61.85 45.51
C ASN A 1020 -6.99 -62.18 45.39
N GLY A 1021 -6.25 -61.87 46.47
CA GLY A 1021 -4.84 -62.22 46.73
C GLY A 1021 -3.90 -61.02 46.54
N ASN A 1022 -3.35 -60.31 47.54
CA ASN A 1022 -3.02 -60.58 48.95
C ASN A 1022 -1.79 -61.50 49.20
N GLU A 1023 -0.98 -61.13 50.20
CA GLU A 1023 0.21 -61.83 50.74
C GLU A 1023 1.49 -61.78 49.86
N ASP A 1024 2.71 -61.62 50.38
CA ASP A 1024 3.18 -61.05 51.66
C ASP A 1024 4.73 -60.86 51.63
N GLY A 1025 5.29 -60.13 52.60
CA GLY A 1025 6.73 -60.21 52.97
C GLY A 1025 7.66 -59.17 52.31
N ALA A 1026 8.26 -58.14 52.92
CA ALA A 1026 8.59 -57.72 54.30
C ALA A 1026 10.11 -57.69 54.59
N GLU A 1027 10.56 -56.58 55.20
CA GLU A 1027 11.76 -56.43 56.07
C GLU A 1027 13.16 -56.61 55.44
N THR A 1028 14.23 -55.86 55.79
CA THR A 1028 14.49 -54.71 56.69
C THR A 1028 15.80 -54.04 56.24
N GLY A 1029 16.16 -52.79 56.58
CA GLY A 1029 15.51 -51.73 57.38
C GLY A 1029 16.53 -50.62 57.74
N ASP A 1030 16.04 -49.45 58.21
CA ASP A 1030 16.62 -48.38 59.05
C ASP A 1030 18.16 -48.07 59.03
N GLU A 1031 18.62 -46.82 59.06
CA GLU A 1031 18.40 -45.87 60.18
C GLU A 1031 18.43 -44.35 59.83
N ASN A 1032 17.49 -43.61 60.43
CA ASN A 1032 17.59 -42.29 61.10
C ASN A 1032 18.14 -41.03 60.34
N GLY A 1033 17.46 -39.87 60.32
CA GLY A 1033 16.07 -39.52 60.72
C GLY A 1033 15.84 -38.08 61.25
N ALA A 1034 14.57 -37.63 61.18
CA ALA A 1034 13.93 -36.48 61.88
C ALA A 1034 14.36 -35.02 61.53
N ALA A 1035 13.53 -33.97 61.62
CA ALA A 1035 12.06 -33.71 61.69
C ALA A 1035 11.87 -32.15 61.57
N ASP A 1036 10.72 -31.50 61.32
CA ASP A 1036 9.27 -31.82 61.17
C ASP A 1036 8.74 -31.05 59.91
N GLY A 1037 7.47 -30.81 59.52
CA GLY A 1037 6.14 -30.74 60.15
C GLY A 1037 5.59 -29.29 60.15
N ALA A 1038 4.37 -28.94 59.70
CA ALA A 1038 3.26 -29.70 59.11
C ALA A 1038 2.28 -28.76 58.33
N THR A 1039 1.35 -29.32 57.53
CA THR A 1039 0.30 -28.59 56.76
C THR A 1039 -1.11 -28.75 57.37
N PRO A 1040 -2.09 -27.92 56.93
CA PRO A 1040 -3.49 -28.35 56.90
C PRO A 1040 -4.24 -28.06 55.58
N VAL A 1041 -5.33 -28.79 55.36
CA VAL A 1041 -6.23 -28.85 54.18
C VAL A 1041 -7.54 -28.05 54.45
N PRO A 1042 -8.31 -27.58 53.44
CA PRO A 1042 -9.18 -26.40 53.59
C PRO A 1042 -10.66 -26.69 53.93
N THR A 1043 -11.44 -25.63 54.15
CA THR A 1043 -12.91 -25.66 54.34
C THR A 1043 -13.63 -24.52 53.62
N THR A 1044 -14.65 -24.85 52.82
CA THR A 1044 -15.72 -23.96 52.31
C THR A 1044 -16.91 -23.97 53.29
N PRO A 1045 -18.13 -23.42 53.01
CA PRO A 1045 -18.61 -22.49 51.97
C PRO A 1045 -19.41 -21.28 52.55
N SER A 1046 -20.06 -20.49 51.69
CA SER A 1046 -21.31 -19.67 51.85
C SER A 1046 -21.19 -18.50 50.83
N GLU A 1047 -22.01 -18.47 49.76
CA GLU A 1047 -23.26 -17.67 49.63
C GLU A 1047 -23.02 -16.14 49.71
N ASN A 1048 -23.64 -15.28 48.90
CA ASN A 1048 -24.92 -15.43 48.20
C ASN A 1048 -25.07 -14.48 46.98
N ASP A 1049 -26.07 -14.77 46.13
CA ASP A 1049 -26.84 -13.94 45.16
C ASP A 1049 -26.39 -12.50 44.82
N GLY A 1050 -26.50 -12.12 43.53
CA GLY A 1050 -26.49 -10.71 43.11
C GLY A 1050 -26.32 -10.45 41.60
N ASP A 1051 -27.35 -10.73 40.80
CA ASP A 1051 -27.38 -10.47 39.36
C ASP A 1051 -27.33 -8.96 38.97
N ASP A 1052 -27.17 -8.74 37.66
CA ASP A 1052 -27.61 -7.59 36.88
C ASP A 1052 -26.92 -6.20 37.01
N ALA A 1053 -25.91 -6.05 36.14
CA ALA A 1053 -26.03 -5.29 34.89
C ALA A 1053 -25.92 -3.75 34.84
N ALA A 1054 -25.19 -3.35 33.79
CA ALA A 1054 -25.46 -2.24 32.87
C ALA A 1054 -25.24 -0.76 33.32
N ALA A 1055 -24.14 -0.23 32.78
CA ALA A 1055 -24.11 0.92 31.86
C ALA A 1055 -24.06 2.38 32.38
N ASN A 1056 -23.20 3.12 31.67
CA ASN A 1056 -23.26 4.53 31.27
C ASN A 1056 -23.44 5.63 32.34
N GLY A 1057 -22.46 6.53 32.39
CA GLY A 1057 -22.44 7.72 33.25
C GLY A 1057 -21.42 8.76 32.81
N SER A 1058 -21.45 9.18 31.53
CA SER A 1058 -20.61 10.26 31.01
C SER A 1058 -20.87 11.58 31.74
N GLY A 1059 -19.82 12.32 32.09
CA GLY A 1059 -19.94 13.57 32.86
C GLY A 1059 -18.74 14.51 32.70
N SER A 1060 -18.71 15.28 31.62
CA SER A 1060 -17.75 16.37 31.43
C SER A 1060 -17.99 17.51 32.41
N GLY A 1061 -16.95 17.97 33.11
CA GLY A 1061 -17.02 19.11 34.04
C GLY A 1061 -15.71 19.91 34.06
N SER A 1062 -15.71 21.08 33.41
CA SER A 1062 -14.53 21.94 33.29
C SER A 1062 -14.37 22.92 34.45
N ASN A 1063 -13.14 23.47 34.56
CA ASN A 1063 -12.72 24.60 35.40
C ASN A 1063 -12.66 24.40 36.93
N GLY A 1064 -11.67 25.05 37.58
CA GLY A 1064 -12.03 25.69 38.84
C GLY A 1064 -10.97 26.21 39.83
N SER A 1065 -9.65 26.00 39.66
CA SER A 1065 -8.56 26.58 40.51
C SER A 1065 -8.54 26.25 42.03
N GLY A 1066 -7.36 26.11 42.67
CA GLY A 1066 -7.39 25.75 44.10
C GLY A 1066 -6.14 25.65 45.00
N ASP A 1067 -5.06 26.41 44.76
CA ASP A 1067 -4.30 27.10 45.85
C ASP A 1067 -3.30 26.33 46.79
N LYS A 1068 -2.32 27.11 47.31
CA LYS A 1068 -1.36 26.95 48.44
C LYS A 1068 -0.12 26.02 48.37
N GLY A 1069 1.05 26.66 48.58
CA GLY A 1069 2.15 26.16 49.44
C GLY A 1069 3.46 25.82 48.72
N SER A 1070 4.51 26.63 48.60
CA SER A 1070 5.05 27.79 49.38
C SER A 1070 5.94 27.48 50.59
N THR A 1071 7.24 27.23 50.34
CA THR A 1071 8.41 27.68 51.13
C THR A 1071 9.54 27.95 50.10
N ASP A 1072 10.14 29.13 49.91
CA ASP A 1072 10.65 30.17 50.84
C ASP A 1072 11.88 29.68 51.63
N ALA A 1073 13.06 30.33 51.68
CA ALA A 1073 13.49 31.68 51.26
C ALA A 1073 14.96 31.65 50.75
N GLY A 1074 15.56 32.67 50.11
CA GLY A 1074 15.07 33.98 49.63
C GLY A 1074 16.22 34.98 49.37
N ASN A 1075 15.87 36.15 48.77
CA ASN A 1075 16.46 37.52 48.92
C ASN A 1075 17.91 37.69 49.47
N LYS A 1076 18.77 38.61 48.99
CA LYS A 1076 18.65 39.82 48.12
C LYS A 1076 20.09 40.28 47.73
N ASP A 1077 20.40 41.31 46.93
CA ASP A 1077 19.85 42.67 46.79
C ASP A 1077 20.10 43.28 45.37
N LYS A 1078 19.59 44.51 45.12
CA LYS A 1078 19.91 45.32 43.93
C LYS A 1078 20.73 46.56 44.29
N ASP A 1079 21.87 46.72 43.63
CA ASP A 1079 22.61 47.97 43.32
C ASP A 1079 23.85 47.54 42.46
N GLY A 1080 24.51 48.35 41.61
CA GLY A 1080 24.25 49.72 41.18
C GLY A 1080 25.52 50.37 40.61
N ASN A 1081 25.46 50.89 39.37
CA ASN A 1081 26.40 51.85 38.73
C ASN A 1081 27.82 51.42 38.24
N LEU A 1082 28.20 52.04 37.10
CA LEU A 1082 29.54 52.56 36.69
C LEU A 1082 30.76 51.63 36.43
N ALA A 1083 30.94 51.32 35.13
CA ALA A 1083 32.01 51.81 34.23
C ALA A 1083 33.52 51.87 34.60
N SER A 1084 34.37 51.62 33.58
CA SER A 1084 35.84 51.72 33.49
C SER A 1084 36.63 50.62 34.22
N THR A 1085 37.83 50.18 33.79
CA THR A 1085 38.81 50.60 32.75
C THR A 1085 39.14 49.42 31.79
N GLY A 1086 39.84 49.50 30.65
CA GLY A 1086 40.73 50.51 30.02
C GLY A 1086 42.19 49.99 29.96
N ALA A 1087 42.99 50.16 28.89
CA ALA A 1087 42.74 50.76 27.57
C ALA A 1087 43.85 50.38 26.53
N GLU A 1088 43.53 50.53 25.23
CA GLU A 1088 44.39 50.89 24.08
C GLU A 1088 45.80 50.29 23.88
N MET A 1089 46.05 49.74 22.67
CA MET A 1089 46.81 50.49 21.64
C MET A 1089 46.62 49.92 20.21
N LEU A 1090 46.63 50.83 19.23
CA LEU A 1090 46.62 50.60 17.78
C LEU A 1090 48.07 50.65 17.21
N PRO A 1091 48.36 50.05 16.04
CA PRO A 1091 48.28 50.84 14.80
C PRO A 1091 47.79 50.08 13.55
N ALA A 1092 47.30 50.84 12.57
CA ALA A 1092 47.04 50.40 11.19
C ALA A 1092 48.03 51.06 10.21
N ILE A 1093 48.10 50.57 8.96
CA ILE A 1093 48.42 51.29 7.70
C ILE A 1093 48.33 50.30 6.51
N GLY A 1094 47.92 50.75 5.32
CA GLY A 1094 47.70 49.92 4.12
C GLY A 1094 48.71 50.10 2.98
N ILE A 1095 48.23 50.10 1.71
CA ILE A 1095 48.92 49.95 0.39
C ILE A 1095 48.96 48.46 -0.06
N LEU A 1096 48.41 47.95 -1.18
CA LEU A 1096 47.80 48.45 -2.46
C LEU A 1096 48.74 48.51 -3.69
N SER A 1097 48.30 47.88 -4.81
CA SER A 1097 48.87 47.77 -6.20
C SER A 1097 49.56 46.42 -6.49
N ALA A 1098 49.31 45.61 -7.55
CA ALA A 1098 48.57 45.66 -8.85
C ALA A 1098 49.43 45.86 -10.13
N LEU A 1099 49.37 44.90 -11.07
CA LEU A 1099 49.72 44.91 -12.52
C LEU A 1099 49.46 43.49 -13.12
N LEU A 1100 49.12 43.22 -14.40
CA LEU A 1100 48.28 43.87 -15.44
C LEU A 1100 48.34 43.04 -16.75
N ILE A 1101 47.30 43.08 -17.62
CA ILE A 1101 47.29 42.67 -19.07
C ILE A 1101 47.40 41.13 -19.30
N ALA A 1102 46.71 40.44 -20.21
CA ALA A 1102 45.55 40.64 -21.12
C ALA A 1102 45.02 39.22 -21.51
N GLY A 1103 43.96 38.99 -22.29
CA GLY A 1103 43.04 39.83 -23.05
C GLY A 1103 41.98 38.96 -23.75
N ALA A 1104 41.03 39.56 -24.46
CA ALA A 1104 39.84 38.87 -24.94
C ALA A 1104 39.96 38.23 -26.35
N ALA A 1105 39.02 37.31 -26.60
CA ALA A 1105 38.24 37.17 -27.84
C ALA A 1105 38.67 36.20 -28.98
N LEU A 1106 37.67 35.38 -29.36
CA LEU A 1106 37.20 35.06 -30.72
C LEU A 1106 37.85 33.97 -31.61
N LEU A 1107 36.93 33.29 -32.31
CA LEU A 1107 37.00 32.73 -33.67
C LEU A 1107 37.80 31.42 -33.96
N THR A 1108 37.09 30.31 -33.74
CA THR A 1108 36.66 29.32 -34.77
C THR A 1108 37.65 28.57 -35.68
N TRP A 1109 37.36 27.27 -35.83
CA TRP A 1109 37.51 26.42 -37.04
C TRP A 1109 38.92 25.99 -37.50
N GLY A 1110 39.28 24.75 -37.16
CA GLY A 1110 40.32 23.95 -37.83
C GLY A 1110 39.74 22.60 -38.31
N ARG A 1111 39.32 22.51 -39.57
CA ARG A 1111 38.63 21.31 -40.11
C ARG A 1111 39.59 20.19 -40.56
N LYS A 1112 39.27 18.95 -40.14
CA LYS A 1112 39.45 17.65 -40.86
C LYS A 1112 40.83 16.93 -40.95
N ARG A 1113 40.75 15.63 -40.60
CA ARG A 1113 41.28 14.38 -41.25
C ARG A 1113 42.63 13.77 -40.81
N GLY A 1114 42.62 12.42 -40.78
CA GLY A 1114 43.65 11.49 -40.26
C GLY A 1114 43.03 10.67 -39.12
N LEU A 1115 42.32 9.54 -39.27
CA LEU A 1115 42.43 8.32 -40.13
C LEU A 1115 43.49 7.30 -39.63
N GLU A 1116 43.10 6.02 -39.60
CA GLU A 1116 43.83 4.81 -39.14
C GLU A 1116 44.01 4.74 -37.60
N GLN A 1117 43.33 3.78 -36.92
CA GLN A 1117 43.76 2.41 -36.54
C GLN A 1117 44.77 2.40 -35.38
N GLU A 1118 44.66 1.49 -34.39
CA GLU A 1118 43.78 0.30 -34.27
C GLU A 1118 42.45 0.55 -33.54
#